data_AF-A0A397JKI4-F1
#
_entry.id   AF-A0A397JKI4-F1
#
_cell.length_a   1.000
_cell.length_b   1.000
_cell.length_c   1.000
_cell.angle_alpha   90.00
_cell.angle_beta   90.00
_cell.angle_gamma   90.00
#
_symmetry.space_group_name_H-M   'P 1'
#
loop_
_entity.id
_entity.type
_entity.pdbx_description
1 polymer ?
#
loop_
_entity_poly.entity_id
_entity_poly.type
_entity_poly.pdbx_seq_one_letter_code
_entity_poly.pdbx_strand_id
1 'polypeptide(L)'
;MAPKNYGPCSIQNCNLKQNQYRQFTSLAYNKALKKGTYKMYPYLRVGQQLCYSHYLRIVEPDRNQSQKISESKNYTFVEQVTMLTKVLYEQRGNIELDPIHFQQMIVKAEPRLQGFFSKLTKALIPNRRSEHNKIEAQKTIVTLCYIMAGLRNKFVNDLKMEIGLYLSASGATCRRPDTVTLSTAIHMATCICKQVSACAPIPIVFNNISIHNPMNIDASNICFRLINKYHGIFDISYTNRKKQWVLSEQSNIENFDQIELLTIHCYDDAISERKEERSMKGVRLIGLQEKNLHSMNDYISALQMILDIDADVGHLYNRTAPLVADWPGQLFIRKAITHLYKENSHYSIPNGINSFIPILGPLHVSLNSREHVILIYHPFFEKLFHFVFGQRKILAKKPKPWRINLLLDLAYNAWNKIRNIILTKFGINKDIEYRMMIDLLDNIIPATLDIYATLFRSGSFEEYIETIFRIWTFALRWKRKNYNKAPLAFLSDIFYWQDTNHPFAEAIKLFLVNFNDYYVENMHSKIRARTSPKNNVDNIIKEAFVIDTHNYCELKNIFERTKNYPYKLSSLNFLTEKTALFLLNYFQEVFKNCGKSQLHKKRKKIECKLITLGETVDSRCLPTGYSTSVPPSPDKCDICHKNLDNGEVLICGHGYHFECYQKNEYGCRHCEEYYKRGIYSNVKSFLDRLEKGPNVLTSEEMDEYENSVNDEVIENEEINSNQEIHTNFVMALNNVNTW
;
A
#
# COMPACT_ATOMS: atom_id res chain seq x y z
N MET A 1 -56.46 33.74 -37.88
CA MET A 1 -55.59 33.82 -39.07
C MET A 1 -55.16 35.26 -39.27
N ALA A 2 -53.88 35.59 -39.10
CA ALA A 2 -53.37 36.93 -39.40
C ALA A 2 -53.31 37.15 -40.94
N PRO A 3 -53.65 38.34 -41.46
CA PRO A 3 -53.77 38.55 -42.90
C PRO A 3 -52.41 38.39 -43.59
N LYS A 4 -52.40 37.64 -44.71
CA LYS A 4 -51.21 37.52 -45.57
C LYS A 4 -50.92 38.89 -46.19
N ASN A 5 -49.67 39.35 -46.11
CA ASN A 5 -49.25 40.61 -46.70
C ASN A 5 -49.02 40.42 -48.22
N TYR A 6 -49.75 41.13 -49.08
CA TYR A 6 -49.76 40.92 -50.54
C TYR A 6 -48.92 41.95 -51.35
N GLY A 7 -48.13 42.82 -50.70
CA GLY A 7 -47.27 43.80 -51.37
C GLY A 7 -48.02 45.05 -51.86
N PRO A 8 -47.32 46.11 -52.33
CA PRO A 8 -45.89 46.21 -52.65
C PRO A 8 -45.00 46.71 -51.49
N CYS A 9 -43.68 46.56 -51.67
CA CYS A 9 -42.68 46.99 -50.68
C CYS A 9 -42.60 48.52 -50.59
N SER A 10 -42.68 49.08 -49.37
CA SER A 10 -42.65 50.53 -49.11
C SER A 10 -41.27 51.19 -49.24
N ILE A 11 -40.28 50.50 -49.84
CA ILE A 11 -38.98 51.08 -50.18
C ILE A 11 -39.09 51.72 -51.56
N GLN A 12 -38.71 52.99 -51.65
CA GLN A 12 -38.72 53.72 -52.91
C GLN A 12 -37.84 53.01 -53.96
N ASN A 13 -38.33 52.91 -55.20
CA ASN A 13 -37.67 52.24 -56.33
C ASN A 13 -37.40 50.73 -56.15
N CYS A 14 -38.21 50.04 -55.34
CA CYS A 14 -38.12 48.59 -55.18
C CYS A 14 -38.74 47.83 -56.37
N ASN A 15 -37.91 47.39 -57.32
CA ASN A 15 -38.34 46.58 -58.49
C ASN A 15 -38.37 45.06 -58.23
N LEU A 16 -38.23 44.63 -56.97
CA LEU A 16 -38.17 43.22 -56.60
C LEU A 16 -39.59 42.62 -56.48
N LYS A 17 -39.96 41.74 -57.42
CA LYS A 17 -41.15 40.88 -57.29
C LYS A 17 -40.86 39.73 -56.30
N GLN A 18 -41.33 39.85 -55.06
CA GLN A 18 -41.24 38.77 -54.07
C GLN A 18 -42.63 38.32 -53.60
N ASN A 19 -42.78 37.02 -53.31
CA ASN A 19 -44.03 36.41 -52.84
C ASN A 19 -44.22 36.50 -51.31
N GLN A 20 -43.29 37.14 -50.59
CA GLN A 20 -43.29 37.22 -49.12
C GLN A 20 -43.01 38.65 -48.66
N TYR A 21 -43.99 39.24 -47.98
CA TYR A 21 -43.90 40.57 -47.38
C TYR A 21 -44.06 40.48 -45.86
N ARG A 22 -43.31 41.33 -45.16
CA ARG A 22 -43.38 41.47 -43.70
C ARG A 22 -43.76 42.89 -43.34
N GLN A 23 -44.64 43.01 -42.35
CA GLN A 23 -44.99 44.30 -41.80
C GLN A 23 -43.83 44.83 -40.95
N PHE A 24 -43.51 46.10 -41.13
CA PHE A 24 -42.53 46.84 -40.33
C PHE A 24 -43.20 47.24 -39.01
N THR A 25 -43.15 46.33 -38.04
CA THR A 25 -43.78 46.52 -36.71
C THR A 25 -42.96 47.45 -35.82
N SER A 26 -43.52 47.88 -34.69
CA SER A 26 -42.79 48.70 -33.70
C SER A 26 -41.51 48.02 -33.21
N LEU A 27 -41.53 46.68 -33.09
CA LEU A 27 -40.35 45.89 -32.75
C LEU A 27 -39.29 45.94 -33.86
N ALA A 28 -39.72 45.88 -35.13
CA ALA A 28 -38.83 45.98 -36.28
C ALA A 28 -38.18 47.37 -36.39
N TYR A 29 -38.95 48.43 -36.11
CA TYR A 29 -38.46 49.80 -36.02
C TYR A 29 -37.41 49.97 -34.91
N ASN A 30 -37.68 49.50 -33.70
CA ASN A 30 -36.73 49.56 -32.58
C ASN A 30 -35.43 48.79 -32.88
N LYS A 31 -35.54 47.63 -33.56
CA LYS A 31 -34.36 46.89 -34.02
C LYS A 31 -33.55 47.68 -35.05
N ALA A 32 -34.20 48.28 -36.04
CA ALA A 32 -33.53 49.08 -37.07
C ALA A 32 -32.86 50.35 -36.48
N LEU A 33 -33.46 50.98 -35.46
CA LEU A 33 -32.85 52.08 -34.72
C LEU A 33 -31.62 51.62 -33.94
N LYS A 34 -31.73 50.53 -33.17
CA LYS A 34 -30.62 49.99 -32.36
C LYS A 34 -29.43 49.56 -33.24
N LYS A 35 -29.70 49.08 -34.44
CA LYS A 35 -28.69 48.66 -35.42
C LYS A 35 -28.22 49.79 -36.36
N GLY A 36 -28.76 51.00 -36.20
CA GLY A 36 -28.36 52.19 -36.98
C GLY A 36 -28.80 52.21 -38.45
N THR A 37 -29.45 51.17 -38.95
CA THR A 37 -29.90 51.04 -40.35
C THR A 37 -31.08 51.94 -40.70
N TYR A 38 -31.89 52.34 -39.72
CA TYR A 38 -33.03 53.22 -39.95
C TYR A 38 -32.63 54.59 -40.51
N LYS A 39 -31.41 55.08 -40.22
CA LYS A 39 -30.90 56.37 -40.71
C LYS A 39 -30.91 56.48 -42.24
N MET A 40 -30.79 55.36 -42.96
CA MET A 40 -30.82 55.32 -44.43
C MET A 40 -32.25 55.26 -45.00
N TYR A 41 -33.25 55.02 -44.17
CA TYR A 41 -34.65 54.89 -44.56
C TYR A 41 -35.59 55.65 -43.59
N PRO A 42 -35.33 56.94 -43.30
CA PRO A 42 -36.07 57.69 -42.27
C PRO A 42 -37.54 57.92 -42.63
N TYR A 43 -37.93 57.66 -43.88
CA TYR A 43 -39.31 57.78 -44.36
C TYR A 43 -40.18 56.55 -44.07
N LEU A 44 -39.62 55.43 -43.62
CA LEU A 44 -40.39 54.23 -43.27
C LEU A 44 -41.18 54.40 -41.98
N ARG A 45 -42.47 54.09 -42.01
CA ARG A 45 -43.36 54.19 -40.84
C ARG A 45 -43.80 52.81 -40.36
N VAL A 46 -43.99 52.68 -39.04
CA VAL A 46 -44.52 51.46 -38.43
C VAL A 46 -45.89 51.13 -39.03
N GLY A 47 -46.11 49.87 -39.39
CA GLY A 47 -47.32 49.38 -40.04
C GLY A 47 -47.21 49.18 -41.55
N GLN A 48 -46.18 49.74 -42.20
CA GLN A 48 -45.91 49.57 -43.64
C GLN A 48 -45.33 48.19 -43.96
N GLN A 49 -45.39 47.76 -45.24
CA GLN A 49 -44.94 46.43 -45.66
C GLN A 49 -43.61 46.50 -46.41
N LEU A 50 -42.69 45.60 -46.06
CA LEU A 50 -41.41 45.44 -46.71
C LEU A 50 -41.36 44.08 -47.40
N CYS A 51 -40.81 43.99 -48.60
CA CYS A 51 -40.45 42.69 -49.16
C CYS A 51 -39.42 42.03 -48.25
N TYR A 52 -39.40 40.70 -48.22
CA TYR A 52 -38.55 39.95 -47.30
C TYR A 52 -37.08 40.39 -47.39
N SER A 53 -36.54 40.60 -48.60
CA SER A 53 -35.17 41.09 -48.80
C SER A 53 -34.88 42.43 -48.10
N HIS A 54 -35.76 43.43 -48.27
CA HIS A 54 -35.60 44.73 -47.62
C HIS A 54 -35.84 44.66 -46.10
N TYR A 55 -36.79 43.82 -45.66
CA TYR A 55 -37.01 43.59 -44.24
C TYR A 55 -35.74 43.05 -43.57
N LEU A 56 -35.04 42.10 -44.20
CA LEU A 56 -33.77 41.60 -43.66
C LEU A 56 -32.70 42.68 -43.65
N ARG A 57 -32.52 43.42 -44.74
CA ARG A 57 -31.49 44.47 -44.81
C ARG A 57 -31.69 45.55 -43.74
N ILE A 58 -32.92 45.89 -43.42
CA ILE A 58 -33.23 47.01 -42.52
C ILE A 58 -33.35 46.55 -41.06
N VAL A 59 -34.05 45.45 -40.81
CA VAL A 59 -34.38 45.00 -39.44
C VAL A 59 -33.34 44.01 -38.91
N GLU A 60 -32.76 43.21 -39.80
CA GLU A 60 -31.80 42.17 -39.47
C GLU A 60 -30.55 42.22 -40.39
N PRO A 61 -29.88 43.38 -40.53
CA PRO A 61 -28.73 43.57 -41.43
C PRO A 61 -27.61 42.54 -41.20
N ASP A 62 -27.46 42.09 -39.96
CA ASP A 62 -26.43 41.14 -39.55
C ASP A 62 -26.81 39.68 -39.84
N ARG A 63 -28.05 39.42 -40.28
CA ARG A 63 -28.54 38.04 -40.53
C ARG A 63 -27.78 37.33 -41.63
N ASN A 64 -27.21 38.10 -42.57
CA ASN A 64 -26.28 37.58 -43.58
C ASN A 64 -24.82 37.91 -43.26
N GLN A 65 -24.53 38.65 -42.18
CA GLN A 65 -23.16 38.77 -41.63
C GLN A 65 -22.76 37.54 -40.83
N SER A 66 -23.71 36.72 -40.36
CA SER A 66 -23.43 35.35 -39.87
C SER A 66 -23.07 34.36 -40.99
N GLN A 67 -23.04 34.79 -42.25
CA GLN A 67 -22.52 34.06 -43.41
C GLN A 67 -21.60 34.93 -44.27
N LYS A 68 -20.75 35.74 -43.63
CA LYS A 68 -19.44 36.12 -44.15
C LYS A 68 -18.46 36.14 -42.99
N ILE A 69 -18.30 34.98 -42.34
CA ILE A 69 -16.96 34.58 -41.93
C ILE A 69 -16.23 34.49 -43.27
N SER A 70 -15.37 35.49 -43.56
CA SER A 70 -14.27 35.31 -44.51
C SER A 70 -13.81 33.88 -44.37
N GLU A 71 -13.75 33.09 -45.45
CA GLU A 71 -13.27 31.71 -45.42
C GLU A 71 -11.99 31.60 -44.60
N SER A 72 -12.12 31.44 -43.28
CA SER A 72 -11.04 31.07 -42.42
C SER A 72 -10.97 29.61 -42.74
N LYS A 73 -9.97 29.22 -43.53
CA LYS A 73 -9.54 27.82 -43.62
C LYS A 73 -9.86 27.18 -42.27
N ASN A 74 -10.76 26.20 -42.26
CA ASN A 74 -11.18 25.56 -41.02
C ASN A 74 -10.00 24.74 -40.54
N TYR A 75 -9.10 25.40 -39.83
CA TYR A 75 -7.88 24.78 -39.34
C TYR A 75 -8.29 23.71 -38.35
N THR A 76 -7.82 22.50 -38.59
CA THR A 76 -7.94 21.39 -37.64
C THR A 76 -7.32 21.80 -36.31
N PHE A 77 -7.79 21.20 -35.22
CA PHE A 77 -7.21 21.46 -33.89
C PHE A 77 -5.68 21.31 -33.88
N VAL A 78 -5.16 20.31 -34.61
CA VAL A 78 -3.72 20.05 -34.76
C VAL A 78 -3.00 21.20 -35.48
N GLU A 79 -3.57 21.74 -36.56
CA GLU A 79 -3.00 22.90 -37.26
C GLU A 79 -2.97 24.15 -36.37
N GLN A 80 -4.03 24.40 -35.61
CA GLN A 80 -4.09 25.54 -34.68
C GLN A 80 -3.10 25.38 -33.52
N VAL A 81 -2.94 24.17 -32.98
CA VAL A 81 -1.88 23.88 -32.00
C VAL A 81 -0.50 24.09 -32.61
N THR A 82 -0.29 23.73 -33.89
CA THR A 82 1.00 23.97 -34.59
C THR A 82 1.35 25.44 -34.67
N MET A 83 0.37 26.26 -35.04
CA MET A 83 0.51 27.70 -35.15
C MET A 83 0.78 28.33 -33.76
N LEU A 84 0.02 27.91 -32.74
CA LEU A 84 0.23 28.33 -31.36
C LEU A 84 1.64 28.00 -30.88
N THR A 85 2.12 26.78 -31.11
CA THR A 85 3.46 26.37 -30.71
C THR A 85 4.55 27.22 -31.35
N LYS A 86 4.40 27.56 -32.65
CA LYS A 86 5.37 28.41 -33.35
C LYS A 86 5.41 29.83 -32.78
N VAL A 87 4.23 30.41 -32.52
CA VAL A 87 4.10 31.75 -31.90
C VAL A 87 4.75 31.79 -30.53
N LEU A 88 4.47 30.80 -29.67
CA LEU A 88 4.99 30.77 -28.30
C LEU A 88 6.50 30.51 -28.27
N TYR A 89 7.02 29.74 -29.24
CA TYR A 89 8.47 29.55 -29.40
C TYR A 89 9.21 30.83 -29.80
N GLU A 90 8.63 31.63 -30.70
CA GLU A 90 9.21 32.93 -31.09
C GLU A 90 9.15 33.97 -29.96
N GLN A 91 8.23 33.81 -29.01
CA GLN A 91 8.01 34.67 -27.84
C GLN A 91 8.71 34.20 -26.56
N ARG A 92 9.62 33.20 -26.63
CA ARG A 92 10.26 32.48 -25.50
C ARG A 92 11.02 33.29 -24.44
N GLY A 93 10.99 34.62 -24.50
CA GLY A 93 11.58 35.53 -23.50
C GLY A 93 10.57 36.41 -22.75
N ASN A 94 9.31 36.49 -23.19
CA ASN A 94 8.26 37.30 -22.57
C ASN A 94 7.02 36.43 -22.32
N ILE A 95 6.92 35.91 -21.11
CA ILE A 95 5.83 35.01 -20.70
C ILE A 95 4.64 35.87 -20.26
N GLU A 96 3.49 35.69 -20.91
CA GLU A 96 2.25 36.39 -20.59
C GLU A 96 1.26 35.39 -19.99
N LEU A 97 0.88 35.62 -18.74
CA LEU A 97 0.00 34.72 -17.97
C LEU A 97 -1.40 35.28 -17.78
N ASP A 98 -1.63 36.56 -18.07
CA ASP A 98 -2.97 37.13 -18.08
C ASP A 98 -3.75 36.60 -19.29
N PRO A 99 -4.92 35.96 -19.12
CA PRO A 99 -5.65 35.35 -20.23
C PRO A 99 -6.08 36.32 -21.33
N ILE A 100 -6.37 37.57 -20.98
CA ILE A 100 -6.81 38.59 -21.94
C ILE A 100 -5.61 39.06 -22.75
N HIS A 101 -4.50 39.39 -22.10
CA HIS A 101 -3.27 39.79 -22.78
C HIS A 101 -2.65 38.64 -23.57
N PHE A 102 -2.68 37.41 -23.04
CA PHE A 102 -2.20 36.21 -23.73
C PHE A 102 -3.00 35.96 -25.02
N GLN A 103 -4.34 36.06 -24.95
CA GLN A 103 -5.18 35.92 -26.13
C GLN A 103 -4.86 37.01 -27.17
N GLN A 104 -4.65 38.25 -26.74
CA GLN A 104 -4.26 39.33 -27.64
C GLN A 104 -2.88 39.10 -28.27
N MET A 105 -1.91 38.61 -27.48
CA MET A 105 -0.55 38.31 -27.90
C MET A 105 -0.55 37.24 -29.00
N ILE A 106 -1.20 36.09 -28.78
CA ILE A 106 -1.18 34.99 -29.76
C ILE A 106 -1.92 35.36 -31.05
N VAL A 107 -2.99 36.15 -30.97
CA VAL A 107 -3.76 36.59 -32.14
C VAL A 107 -3.03 37.70 -32.90
N LYS A 108 -2.28 38.57 -32.21
CA LYS A 108 -1.46 39.60 -32.85
C LYS A 108 -0.27 38.98 -33.60
N ALA A 109 0.36 37.98 -33.01
CA ALA A 109 1.47 37.26 -33.65
C ALA A 109 0.98 36.34 -34.78
N GLU A 110 -0.19 35.72 -34.62
CA GLU A 110 -0.79 34.87 -35.63
C GLU A 110 -2.31 35.07 -35.68
N PRO A 111 -2.81 35.91 -36.60
CA PRO A 111 -4.24 36.19 -36.74
C PRO A 111 -5.10 34.94 -36.96
N ARG A 112 -4.52 33.85 -37.49
CA ARG A 112 -5.20 32.56 -37.68
C ARG A 112 -5.58 31.84 -36.38
N LEU A 113 -5.04 32.27 -35.23
CA LEU A 113 -5.39 31.77 -33.90
C LEU A 113 -6.63 32.48 -33.32
N GLN A 114 -7.24 33.42 -34.04
CA GLN A 114 -8.42 34.14 -33.57
C GLN A 114 -9.56 33.17 -33.19
N GLY A 115 -10.04 33.29 -31.96
CA GLY A 115 -11.11 32.45 -31.40
C GLY A 115 -10.66 31.07 -30.91
N PHE A 116 -9.39 30.67 -31.08
CA PHE A 116 -8.88 29.37 -30.61
C PHE A 116 -8.89 29.27 -29.07
N PHE A 117 -8.35 30.27 -28.37
CA PHE A 117 -8.36 30.32 -26.90
C PHE A 117 -9.78 30.37 -26.33
N SER A 118 -10.69 31.09 -26.98
CA SER A 118 -12.11 31.13 -26.62
C SER A 118 -12.84 29.79 -26.83
N LYS A 119 -12.39 28.95 -27.79
CA LYS A 119 -12.90 27.58 -27.95
C LYS A 119 -12.40 26.66 -26.84
N LEU A 120 -11.11 26.72 -26.49
CA LEU A 120 -10.52 25.96 -25.39
C LEU A 120 -11.18 26.26 -24.06
N THR A 121 -11.36 27.54 -23.74
CA THR A 121 -12.03 27.99 -22.51
C THR A 121 -13.48 27.51 -22.42
N LYS A 122 -14.26 27.58 -23.50
CA LYS A 122 -15.64 27.05 -23.53
C LYS A 122 -15.72 25.52 -23.41
N ALA A 123 -14.73 24.80 -23.94
CA ALA A 123 -14.69 23.35 -23.87
C ALA A 123 -14.29 22.84 -22.46
N LEU A 124 -13.40 23.56 -21.78
CA LEU A 124 -12.77 23.11 -20.54
C LEU A 124 -13.36 23.74 -19.27
N ILE A 125 -14.10 24.85 -19.37
CA ILE A 125 -14.71 25.54 -18.21
C ILE A 125 -16.23 25.38 -18.23
N PRO A 126 -16.85 24.72 -17.24
CA PRO A 126 -18.31 24.58 -17.16
C PRO A 126 -19.03 25.92 -16.90
N ASN A 127 -20.19 26.12 -17.53
CA ASN A 127 -20.97 27.36 -17.46
C ASN A 127 -21.52 27.74 -16.07
N ARG A 128 -21.44 26.85 -15.07
CA ARG A 128 -22.05 27.02 -13.73
C ARG A 128 -21.10 27.58 -12.64
N ARG A 129 -19.86 27.97 -12.97
CA ARG A 129 -18.88 28.49 -11.98
C ARG A 129 -19.05 29.98 -11.68
N SER A 130 -18.59 30.42 -10.49
CA SER A 130 -18.51 31.85 -10.11
C SER A 130 -17.46 32.60 -10.94
N GLU A 131 -17.62 33.91 -11.10
CA GLU A 131 -16.80 34.72 -12.02
C GLU A 131 -15.31 34.77 -11.62
N HIS A 132 -15.02 34.81 -10.31
CA HIS A 132 -13.66 34.69 -9.78
C HIS A 132 -13.00 33.34 -10.17
N ASN A 133 -13.76 32.24 -10.10
CA ASN A 133 -13.26 30.90 -10.44
C ASN A 133 -13.16 30.66 -11.95
N LYS A 134 -13.79 31.49 -12.79
CA LYS A 134 -13.60 31.48 -14.24
C LYS A 134 -12.27 32.10 -14.66
N ILE A 135 -11.84 33.17 -14.00
CA ILE A 135 -10.56 33.85 -14.29
C ILE A 135 -9.38 32.94 -13.92
N GLU A 136 -9.40 32.30 -12.75
CA GLU A 136 -8.35 31.33 -12.36
C GLU A 136 -8.31 30.08 -13.27
N ALA A 137 -9.49 29.60 -13.70
CA ALA A 137 -9.56 28.51 -14.68
C ALA A 137 -9.04 28.94 -16.07
N GLN A 138 -9.21 30.20 -16.46
CA GLN A 138 -8.63 30.73 -17.71
C GLN A 138 -7.11 30.84 -17.64
N LYS A 139 -6.54 31.25 -16.50
CA LYS A 139 -5.08 31.23 -16.27
C LYS A 139 -4.49 29.82 -16.41
N THR A 140 -5.20 28.82 -15.89
CA THR A 140 -4.82 27.40 -16.06
C THR A 140 -4.77 26.99 -17.55
N ILE A 141 -5.69 27.50 -18.36
CA ILE A 141 -5.75 27.23 -19.81
C ILE A 141 -4.63 27.95 -20.58
N VAL A 142 -4.25 29.18 -20.17
CA VAL A 142 -3.05 29.86 -20.70
C VAL A 142 -1.82 28.98 -20.49
N THR A 143 -1.67 28.41 -19.29
CA THR A 143 -0.50 27.58 -19.01
C THR A 143 -0.53 26.25 -19.75
N LEU A 144 -1.70 25.64 -19.94
CA LEU A 144 -1.86 24.48 -20.83
C LEU A 144 -1.39 24.78 -22.26
N CYS A 145 -1.63 26.01 -22.77
CA CYS A 145 -1.13 26.44 -24.07
C CYS A 145 0.40 26.48 -24.15
N TYR A 146 1.09 26.94 -23.10
CA TYR A 146 2.55 26.90 -23.02
C TYR A 146 3.09 25.46 -22.95
N ILE A 147 2.47 24.59 -22.14
CA ILE A 147 2.87 23.17 -22.03
C ILE A 147 2.70 22.44 -23.38
N MET A 148 1.58 22.66 -24.08
CA MET A 148 1.38 22.09 -25.42
C MET A 148 2.44 22.56 -26.42
N ALA A 149 2.96 23.78 -26.27
CA ALA A 149 4.02 24.31 -27.11
C ALA A 149 5.39 23.69 -26.77
N GLY A 150 5.74 23.56 -25.49
CA GLY A 150 7.01 22.93 -25.07
C GLY A 150 7.08 21.45 -25.42
N LEU A 151 6.00 20.69 -25.21
CA LEU A 151 5.93 19.25 -25.51
C LEU A 151 6.19 18.91 -26.97
N ARG A 152 5.87 19.81 -27.90
CA ARG A 152 6.04 19.61 -29.33
C ARG A 152 7.43 19.98 -29.84
N ASN A 153 8.20 20.75 -29.07
CA ASN A 153 9.51 21.28 -29.46
C ASN A 153 10.69 20.53 -28.83
N LYS A 154 10.60 19.19 -28.66
CA LYS A 154 11.70 18.19 -28.46
C LYS A 154 12.91 18.49 -27.52
N PHE A 155 12.95 19.59 -26.78
CA PHE A 155 14.03 19.94 -25.84
C PHE A 155 13.52 19.85 -24.40
N VAL A 156 14.09 18.91 -23.65
CA VAL A 156 13.65 18.48 -22.31
C VAL A 156 13.91 19.52 -21.20
N ASN A 157 14.66 20.59 -21.49
CA ASN A 157 15.01 21.59 -20.48
C ASN A 157 13.89 22.61 -20.20
N ASP A 158 13.04 22.92 -21.19
CA ASP A 158 11.98 23.93 -21.04
C ASP A 158 10.74 23.41 -20.30
N LEU A 159 10.52 22.08 -20.33
CA LEU A 159 9.38 21.43 -19.65
C LEU A 159 9.40 21.63 -18.12
N LYS A 160 10.59 21.68 -17.50
CA LYS A 160 10.73 21.96 -16.05
C LYS A 160 10.29 23.39 -15.71
N MET A 161 10.55 24.36 -16.59
CA MET A 161 10.17 25.75 -16.41
C MET A 161 8.66 25.96 -16.64
N GLU A 162 8.10 25.31 -17.65
CA GLU A 162 6.66 25.35 -17.97
C GLU A 162 5.81 24.69 -16.88
N ILE A 163 6.25 23.55 -16.34
CA ILE A 163 5.63 22.91 -15.16
C ILE A 163 5.79 23.82 -13.93
N GLY A 164 6.93 24.49 -13.78
CA GLY A 164 7.14 25.44 -12.69
C GLY A 164 6.19 26.65 -12.73
N LEU A 165 5.90 27.15 -13.93
CA LEU A 165 4.94 28.24 -14.17
C LEU A 165 3.50 27.78 -13.94
N TYR A 166 3.14 26.55 -14.33
CA TYR A 166 1.84 25.92 -14.02
C TYR A 166 1.59 25.82 -12.52
N LEU A 167 2.58 25.32 -11.79
CA LEU A 167 2.51 25.19 -10.34
C LEU A 167 2.41 26.57 -9.68
N SER A 168 3.23 27.54 -10.11
CA SER A 168 3.18 28.92 -9.59
C SER A 168 1.85 29.63 -9.89
N ALA A 169 1.27 29.45 -11.08
CA ALA A 169 -0.02 30.03 -11.45
C ALA A 169 -1.21 29.34 -10.75
N SER A 170 -1.04 28.08 -10.34
CA SER A 170 -2.05 27.30 -9.60
C SER A 170 -1.90 27.43 -8.07
N GLY A 171 -1.03 28.33 -7.59
CA GLY A 171 -0.80 28.56 -6.16
C GLY A 171 0.03 27.47 -5.45
N ALA A 172 0.63 26.54 -6.18
CA ALA A 172 1.49 25.49 -5.65
C ALA A 172 2.97 25.89 -5.84
N THR A 173 3.69 26.16 -4.75
CA THR A 173 5.11 26.52 -4.83
C THR A 173 5.97 25.36 -5.32
N CYS A 174 6.91 25.67 -6.22
CA CYS A 174 7.88 24.74 -6.79
C CYS A 174 8.95 24.28 -5.80
N ARG A 175 9.07 22.96 -5.62
CA ARG A 175 10.32 22.18 -5.68
C ARG A 175 9.99 20.69 -5.61
N ARG A 176 10.30 19.94 -6.68
CA ARG A 176 10.43 18.48 -6.64
C ARG A 176 11.87 18.17 -6.22
N PRO A 177 12.14 17.55 -5.07
CA PRO A 177 13.46 17.00 -4.77
C PRO A 177 13.64 15.73 -5.59
N ASP A 178 14.77 15.63 -6.31
CA ASP A 178 15.25 14.38 -6.92
C ASP A 178 16.09 13.57 -5.91
N THR A 179 15.91 13.81 -4.60
CA THR A 179 16.70 13.23 -3.51
C THR A 179 15.88 12.26 -2.66
N VAL A 180 16.51 11.15 -2.28
CA VAL A 180 15.95 10.04 -1.48
C VAL A 180 15.91 10.33 0.03
N THR A 181 16.22 11.56 0.45
CA THR A 181 16.29 11.95 1.86
C THR A 181 14.89 12.14 2.44
N LEU A 182 14.57 11.32 3.45
CA LEU A 182 13.32 11.37 4.21
C LEU A 182 13.24 12.67 5.03
N SER A 183 12.07 13.30 5.04
CA SER A 183 11.78 14.38 5.99
C SER A 183 11.72 13.84 7.42
N THR A 184 12.15 14.65 8.40
CA THR A 184 11.86 14.38 9.82
C THR A 184 10.35 14.33 10.00
N ALA A 185 9.82 13.19 10.40
CA ALA A 185 8.39 12.93 10.44
C ALA A 185 7.70 13.82 11.50
N ILE A 186 6.81 14.70 11.05
CA ILE A 186 5.71 15.16 11.93
C ILE A 186 4.78 13.96 12.08
N HIS A 187 4.47 13.56 13.31
CA HIS A 187 3.59 12.41 13.54
C HIS A 187 2.15 12.77 13.17
N MET A 188 1.61 12.08 12.15
CA MET A 188 0.25 12.30 11.66
C MET A 188 -0.59 11.04 11.87
N ALA A 189 -1.76 11.19 12.49
CA ALA A 189 -2.85 10.25 12.34
C ALA A 189 -3.50 10.46 10.96
N THR A 190 -3.72 9.37 10.21
CA THR A 190 -4.32 9.41 8.88
C THR A 190 -5.46 8.41 8.82
N CYS A 191 -6.65 8.90 8.52
CA CYS A 191 -7.82 8.06 8.29
C CYS A 191 -8.10 8.00 6.79
N ILE A 192 -8.10 6.79 6.24
CA ILE A 192 -8.51 6.52 4.86
C ILE A 192 -9.60 5.45 4.88
N CYS A 193 -10.50 5.49 3.92
CA CYS A 193 -11.49 4.45 3.72
C CYS A 193 -11.40 3.87 2.32
N LYS A 194 -11.66 2.58 2.20
CA LYS A 194 -11.83 1.88 0.92
C LYS A 194 -13.18 1.20 0.93
N GLN A 195 -14.02 1.50 -0.06
CA GLN A 195 -15.31 0.85 -0.19
C GLN A 195 -15.14 -0.59 -0.67
N VAL A 196 -15.80 -1.53 0.01
CA VAL A 196 -15.92 -2.93 -0.42
C VAL A 196 -17.33 -3.14 -0.97
N SER A 197 -17.56 -2.75 -2.23
CA SER A 197 -18.89 -2.70 -2.84
C SER A 197 -19.58 -4.06 -2.97
N ALA A 198 -18.82 -5.15 -2.99
CA ALA A 198 -19.34 -6.52 -3.08
C ALA A 198 -19.79 -7.12 -1.73
N CYS A 199 -19.49 -6.45 -0.62
CA CYS A 199 -19.86 -6.91 0.72
C CYS A 199 -21.10 -6.15 1.22
N ALA A 200 -22.11 -6.88 1.68
CA ALA A 200 -23.28 -6.26 2.32
C ALA A 200 -22.88 -5.62 3.66
N PRO A 201 -23.54 -4.53 4.10
CA PRO A 201 -23.25 -3.93 5.39
C PRO A 201 -23.51 -4.92 6.54
N ILE A 202 -22.55 -5.02 7.46
CA ILE A 202 -22.58 -6.01 8.54
C ILE A 202 -23.03 -5.32 9.84
N PRO A 203 -24.06 -5.83 10.53
CA PRO A 203 -24.51 -5.22 11.77
C PRO A 203 -23.51 -5.43 12.91
N ILE A 204 -23.58 -4.59 13.95
CA ILE A 204 -22.82 -4.80 15.20
C ILE A 204 -23.43 -5.96 15.98
N VAL A 205 -24.76 -6.10 15.97
CA VAL A 205 -25.48 -7.19 16.62
C VAL A 205 -26.27 -7.98 15.57
N PHE A 206 -26.01 -9.28 15.49
CA PHE A 206 -26.72 -10.22 14.61
C PHE A 206 -27.29 -11.37 15.45
N ASN A 207 -28.58 -11.66 15.35
CA ASN A 207 -29.25 -12.69 16.15
C ASN A 207 -28.99 -12.57 17.67
N ASN A 208 -29.02 -11.34 18.21
CA ASN A 208 -28.68 -11.00 19.60
C ASN A 208 -27.22 -11.28 20.02
N ILE A 209 -26.34 -11.58 19.05
CA ILE A 209 -24.91 -11.79 19.28
C ILE A 209 -24.17 -10.54 18.81
N SER A 210 -23.40 -9.95 19.71
CA SER A 210 -22.50 -8.83 19.38
C SER A 210 -21.29 -9.32 18.58
N ILE A 211 -20.82 -8.49 17.65
CA ILE A 211 -19.54 -8.69 16.98
C ILE A 211 -18.36 -8.62 17.96
N HIS A 212 -18.51 -7.87 19.06
CA HIS A 212 -17.49 -7.77 20.09
C HIS A 212 -17.55 -9.01 20.98
N ASN A 213 -16.40 -9.69 21.12
CA ASN A 213 -16.27 -10.82 22.02
C ASN A 213 -16.52 -10.36 23.47
N PRO A 214 -17.49 -10.93 24.20
CA PRO A 214 -17.77 -10.54 25.59
C PRO A 214 -16.61 -10.83 26.54
N MET A 215 -15.74 -11.79 26.21
CA MET A 215 -14.51 -12.06 26.95
C MET A 215 -13.34 -11.17 26.51
N ASN A 216 -13.55 -10.30 25.53
CA ASN A 216 -12.55 -9.49 24.83
C ASN A 216 -11.51 -10.35 24.08
N ILE A 217 -10.71 -11.13 24.81
CA ILE A 217 -9.76 -12.11 24.29
C ILE A 217 -9.94 -13.42 25.07
N ASP A 218 -10.39 -14.48 24.41
CA ASP A 218 -10.70 -15.77 25.01
C ASP A 218 -9.52 -16.74 24.88
N ALA A 219 -8.69 -16.81 25.93
CA ALA A 219 -7.57 -17.75 26.00
C ALA A 219 -8.00 -19.21 25.88
N SER A 220 -9.16 -19.58 26.44
CA SER A 220 -9.66 -20.95 26.47
C SER A 220 -10.03 -21.41 25.07
N ASN A 221 -10.71 -20.56 24.29
CA ASN A 221 -11.05 -20.87 22.90
C ASN A 221 -9.80 -20.98 22.01
N ILE A 222 -8.84 -20.07 22.15
CA ILE A 222 -7.56 -20.17 21.41
C ILE A 222 -6.84 -21.48 21.78
N CYS A 223 -6.78 -21.84 23.06
CA CYS A 223 -6.17 -23.10 23.49
C CYS A 223 -6.93 -24.32 22.96
N PHE A 224 -8.26 -24.26 22.92
CA PHE A 224 -9.07 -25.31 22.32
C PHE A 224 -8.73 -25.49 20.83
N ARG A 225 -8.57 -24.41 20.07
CA ARG A 225 -8.14 -24.49 18.66
C ARG A 225 -6.70 -25.01 18.52
N LEU A 226 -5.79 -24.60 19.40
CA LEU A 226 -4.42 -25.12 19.42
C LEU A 226 -4.41 -26.65 19.54
N ILE A 227 -5.21 -27.21 20.44
CA ILE A 227 -5.24 -28.66 20.75
C ILE A 227 -6.05 -29.45 19.71
N ASN A 228 -7.16 -28.91 19.21
CA ASN A 228 -8.09 -29.71 18.40
C ASN A 228 -8.00 -29.42 16.89
N LYS A 229 -7.54 -28.22 16.49
CA LYS A 229 -7.39 -27.83 15.07
C LYS A 229 -5.92 -27.76 14.64
N TYR A 230 -5.02 -27.29 15.50
CA TYR A 230 -3.61 -27.04 15.16
C TYR A 230 -2.61 -28.01 15.79
N HIS A 231 -3.07 -29.12 16.36
CA HIS A 231 -2.19 -30.14 16.93
C HIS A 231 -1.28 -30.76 15.87
N GLY A 232 0.00 -30.94 16.19
CA GLY A 232 1.02 -31.44 15.26
C GLY A 232 1.40 -30.49 14.12
N ILE A 233 0.60 -29.46 13.82
CA ILE A 233 0.84 -28.56 12.67
C ILE A 233 2.16 -27.81 12.82
N PHE A 234 2.45 -27.31 14.03
CA PHE A 234 3.69 -26.56 14.30
C PHE A 234 4.91 -27.45 14.54
N ASP A 235 4.74 -28.77 14.49
CA ASP A 235 5.86 -29.72 14.55
C ASP A 235 6.49 -29.97 13.19
N ILE A 236 5.73 -29.73 12.13
CA ILE A 236 6.15 -29.82 10.74
C ILE A 236 6.72 -28.45 10.30
N SER A 237 7.80 -28.48 9.51
CA SER A 237 8.35 -27.26 8.93
C SER A 237 7.34 -26.55 8.02
N TYR A 238 7.38 -25.22 7.98
CA TYR A 238 6.47 -24.46 7.14
C TYR A 238 6.60 -24.85 5.66
N THR A 239 7.80 -25.11 5.15
CA THR A 239 8.00 -25.59 3.76
C THR A 239 7.26 -26.90 3.49
N ASN A 240 7.32 -27.87 4.42
CA ASN A 240 6.59 -29.13 4.27
C ASN A 240 5.07 -28.91 4.40
N ARG A 241 4.63 -28.04 5.33
CA ARG A 241 3.23 -27.70 5.49
C ARG A 241 2.65 -27.01 4.25
N LYS A 242 3.39 -26.08 3.65
CA LYS A 242 3.04 -25.43 2.39
C LYS A 242 2.88 -26.43 1.25
N LYS A 243 3.76 -27.43 1.15
CA LYS A 243 3.62 -28.51 0.16
C LYS A 243 2.32 -29.30 0.35
N GLN A 244 1.90 -29.56 1.59
CA GLN A 244 0.64 -30.24 1.87
C GLN A 244 -0.57 -29.43 1.37
N TRP A 245 -0.57 -28.11 1.57
CA TRP A 245 -1.63 -27.24 1.03
C TRP A 245 -1.71 -27.34 -0.48
N VAL A 246 -0.59 -27.16 -1.18
CA VAL A 246 -0.52 -27.22 -2.64
C VAL A 246 -0.98 -28.57 -3.20
N LEU A 247 -0.68 -29.68 -2.52
CA LEU A 247 -1.12 -31.02 -2.92
C LEU A 247 -2.61 -31.29 -2.66
N SER A 248 -3.25 -30.53 -1.77
CA SER A 248 -4.63 -30.80 -1.34
C SER A 248 -5.70 -30.28 -2.31
N GLU A 249 -5.33 -29.64 -3.42
CA GLU A 249 -6.22 -28.98 -4.43
C GLU A 249 -7.24 -27.97 -3.88
N GLN A 250 -7.36 -27.81 -2.56
CA GLN A 250 -8.29 -26.91 -1.88
C GLN A 250 -7.73 -25.50 -1.67
N SER A 251 -6.42 -25.31 -1.77
CA SER A 251 -5.76 -24.02 -1.54
C SER A 251 -5.61 -23.23 -2.85
N ASN A 252 -6.36 -22.15 -3.00
CA ASN A 252 -6.19 -21.16 -4.08
C ASN A 252 -5.02 -20.22 -3.76
N ILE A 253 -3.79 -20.73 -3.72
CA ILE A 253 -2.59 -19.91 -3.53
C ILE A 253 -2.13 -19.42 -4.90
N GLU A 254 -2.19 -18.10 -5.14
CA GLU A 254 -1.68 -17.53 -6.39
C GLU A 254 -0.16 -17.66 -6.47
N ASN A 255 0.33 -17.87 -7.69
CA ASN A 255 1.76 -17.81 -7.99
C ASN A 255 2.13 -16.38 -8.40
N PHE A 256 2.95 -15.72 -7.58
CA PHE A 256 3.44 -14.36 -7.83
C PHE A 256 4.85 -14.41 -8.41
N ASP A 257 5.20 -13.44 -9.24
CA ASP A 257 6.56 -13.31 -9.76
C ASP A 257 7.55 -12.97 -8.64
N GLN A 258 8.79 -13.45 -8.72
CA GLN A 258 9.80 -13.22 -7.69
C GLN A 258 10.11 -11.72 -7.49
N ILE A 259 10.16 -10.94 -8.58
CA ILE A 259 10.41 -9.50 -8.51
C ILE A 259 9.23 -8.80 -7.84
N GLU A 260 8.01 -9.24 -8.14
CA GLU A 260 6.80 -8.75 -7.49
C GLU A 260 6.84 -8.99 -5.97
N LEU A 261 7.25 -10.18 -5.52
CA LEU A 261 7.39 -10.51 -4.10
C LEU A 261 8.45 -9.65 -3.38
N LEU A 262 9.50 -9.23 -4.09
CA LEU A 262 10.53 -8.34 -3.56
C LEU A 262 10.07 -6.88 -3.41
N THR A 263 9.07 -6.46 -4.20
CA THR A 263 8.58 -5.07 -4.25
C THR A 263 7.36 -4.77 -3.36
N ILE A 264 6.94 -5.71 -2.50
CA ILE A 264 5.74 -5.56 -1.65
C ILE A 264 5.83 -4.36 -0.68
N HIS A 265 7.04 -3.99 -0.24
CA HIS A 265 7.31 -2.84 0.62
C HIS A 265 7.83 -1.63 -0.18
N CYS A 266 7.71 -1.66 -1.52
CA CYS A 266 8.05 -0.53 -2.37
C CYS A 266 6.78 0.27 -2.73
N TYR A 267 6.74 1.52 -2.30
CA TYR A 267 5.58 2.40 -2.43
C TYR A 267 5.70 3.44 -3.56
N ASP A 268 6.72 3.35 -4.43
CA ASP A 268 6.81 4.16 -5.66
C ASP A 268 5.78 3.69 -6.71
N ASP A 269 4.83 4.57 -7.07
CA ASP A 269 3.77 4.32 -8.06
C ASP A 269 4.31 3.97 -9.45
N ALA A 270 5.56 4.33 -9.75
CA ALA A 270 6.21 4.01 -11.00
C ALA A 270 6.58 2.52 -11.15
N ILE A 271 6.51 1.70 -10.10
CA ILE A 271 6.86 0.26 -10.19
C ILE A 271 5.82 -0.48 -11.04
N SER A 272 6.26 -0.97 -12.19
CA SER A 272 5.42 -1.65 -13.20
C SER A 272 4.80 -2.96 -12.71
N GLU A 273 5.46 -3.60 -11.74
CA GLU A 273 5.17 -4.94 -11.22
C GLU A 273 4.03 -4.95 -10.20
N ARG A 274 3.28 -3.84 -10.05
CA ARG A 274 2.17 -3.71 -9.09
C ARG A 274 0.88 -4.32 -9.64
N LYS A 275 0.29 -5.23 -8.86
CA LYS A 275 -1.05 -5.77 -9.12
C LYS A 275 -2.19 -4.89 -8.57
N GLU A 276 -3.42 -5.19 -9.03
CA GLU A 276 -4.63 -4.42 -8.76
C GLU A 276 -5.04 -4.35 -7.28
N GLU A 277 -4.74 -5.37 -6.47
CA GLU A 277 -5.10 -5.37 -5.05
C GLU A 277 -4.34 -4.29 -4.24
N ARG A 278 -3.19 -3.86 -4.75
CA ARG A 278 -2.38 -2.73 -4.26
C ARG A 278 -2.77 -1.39 -4.91
N SER A 279 -3.84 -1.36 -5.69
CA SER A 279 -4.34 -0.12 -6.29
C SER A 279 -4.95 0.80 -5.24
N MET A 280 -4.61 2.09 -5.35
CA MET A 280 -5.24 3.18 -4.58
C MET A 280 -6.61 3.59 -5.17
N LYS A 281 -7.08 2.92 -6.24
CA LYS A 281 -8.41 3.16 -6.81
C LYS A 281 -9.49 2.86 -5.76
N GLY A 282 -10.39 3.82 -5.58
CA GLY A 282 -11.48 3.71 -4.61
C GLY A 282 -11.08 3.94 -3.15
N VAL A 283 -9.81 4.26 -2.88
CA VAL A 283 -9.35 4.71 -1.55
C VAL A 283 -9.58 6.21 -1.44
N ARG A 284 -10.27 6.63 -0.39
CA ARG A 284 -10.57 8.04 -0.09
C ARG A 284 -9.88 8.44 1.20
N LEU A 285 -9.28 9.62 1.19
CA LEU A 285 -8.83 10.26 2.41
C LEU A 285 -10.01 10.84 3.19
N ILE A 286 -10.15 10.44 4.46
CA ILE A 286 -11.14 10.99 5.39
C ILE A 286 -10.57 12.23 6.08
N GLY A 287 -9.37 12.09 6.65
CA GLY A 287 -8.74 13.18 7.40
C GLY A 287 -7.32 12.88 7.83
N LEU A 288 -6.58 13.95 8.13
CA LEU A 288 -5.27 13.90 8.76
C LEU A 288 -5.23 14.85 9.94
N GLN A 289 -4.61 14.41 11.02
CA GLN A 289 -4.41 15.22 12.23
C GLN A 289 -3.00 14.97 12.77
N GLU A 290 -2.33 16.01 13.26
CA GLU A 290 -1.08 15.85 14.00
C GLU A 290 -1.35 15.11 15.31
N LYS A 291 -0.87 13.87 15.40
CA LYS A 291 -1.03 12.97 16.54
C LYS A 291 0.06 11.91 16.47
N ASN A 292 0.65 11.59 17.62
CA ASN A 292 1.63 10.50 17.75
C ASN A 292 0.98 9.11 17.88
N LEU A 293 -0.34 9.04 18.13
CA LEU A 293 -1.06 7.78 18.36
C LEU A 293 -0.44 6.94 19.48
N HIS A 294 0.04 7.59 20.55
CA HIS A 294 0.65 6.91 21.70
C HIS A 294 -0.31 6.77 22.89
N SER A 295 -1.56 7.18 22.75
CA SER A 295 -2.55 7.10 23.83
C SER A 295 -3.96 6.73 23.34
N MET A 296 -4.78 6.23 24.25
CA MET A 296 -6.21 5.97 24.00
C MET A 296 -6.93 7.22 23.50
N ASN A 297 -6.64 8.39 24.10
CA ASN A 297 -7.26 9.65 23.71
C ASN A 297 -6.81 10.10 22.32
N ASP A 298 -5.57 9.80 21.90
CA ASP A 298 -5.13 10.10 20.54
C ASP A 298 -5.87 9.26 19.51
N TYR A 299 -6.10 7.98 19.79
CA TYR A 299 -6.92 7.13 18.92
C TYR A 299 -8.38 7.57 18.88
N ILE A 300 -8.99 7.92 20.01
CA ILE A 300 -10.36 8.44 20.04
C ILE A 300 -10.45 9.74 19.23
N SER A 301 -9.49 10.66 19.40
CA SER A 301 -9.40 11.91 18.62
C SER A 301 -9.27 11.63 17.13
N ALA A 302 -8.46 10.65 16.73
CA ALA A 302 -8.31 10.29 15.32
C ALA A 302 -9.60 9.69 14.73
N LEU A 303 -10.28 8.83 15.50
CA LEU A 303 -11.56 8.24 15.11
C LEU A 303 -12.70 9.25 15.10
N GLN A 304 -12.60 10.32 15.89
CA GLN A 304 -13.57 11.40 15.89
C GLN A 304 -13.71 12.03 14.49
N MET A 305 -12.62 12.11 13.69
CA MET A 305 -12.70 12.57 12.30
C MET A 305 -13.66 11.73 11.43
N ILE A 306 -13.78 10.44 11.73
CA ILE A 306 -14.71 9.53 11.04
C ILE A 306 -16.12 9.72 11.60
N LEU A 307 -16.25 9.80 12.92
CA LEU A 307 -17.54 9.96 13.60
C LEU A 307 -18.22 11.30 13.28
N ASP A 308 -17.45 12.37 13.09
CA ASP A 308 -17.96 13.69 12.71
C ASP A 308 -18.62 13.66 11.34
N ILE A 309 -18.02 12.95 10.37
CA ILE A 309 -18.63 12.72 9.05
C ILE A 309 -19.86 11.82 9.19
N ASP A 310 -19.78 10.78 10.01
CA ASP A 310 -20.89 9.86 10.21
C ASP A 310 -22.09 10.52 10.88
N ALA A 311 -21.89 11.53 11.73
CA ALA A 311 -22.97 12.27 12.38
C ALA A 311 -23.97 12.86 11.37
N ASP A 312 -23.48 13.28 10.20
CA ASP A 312 -24.30 13.84 9.12
C ASP A 312 -24.94 12.75 8.23
N VAL A 313 -24.31 11.59 8.09
CA VAL A 313 -24.68 10.59 7.07
C VAL A 313 -25.33 9.32 7.65
N GLY A 314 -25.08 9.01 8.91
CA GLY A 314 -25.66 7.88 9.66
C GLY A 314 -25.26 6.51 9.12
N HIS A 315 -24.08 6.38 8.51
CA HIS A 315 -23.62 5.13 7.91
C HIS A 315 -23.12 4.09 8.92
N LEU A 316 -22.63 4.48 10.10
CA LEU A 316 -22.11 3.57 11.12
C LEU A 316 -23.16 3.14 12.15
N TYR A 317 -24.37 3.69 12.09
CA TYR A 317 -25.45 3.34 13.02
C TYR A 317 -25.78 1.83 12.96
N ASN A 318 -25.49 1.13 14.07
CA ASN A 318 -25.61 -0.33 14.20
C ASN A 318 -24.85 -1.13 13.11
N ARG A 319 -23.76 -0.56 12.55
CA ARG A 319 -22.95 -1.22 11.53
C ARG A 319 -21.48 -1.30 11.95
N THR A 320 -20.83 -2.35 11.49
CA THR A 320 -19.43 -2.62 11.75
C THR A 320 -18.52 -1.89 10.76
N ALA A 321 -17.50 -1.20 11.27
CA ALA A 321 -16.40 -0.59 10.55
C ALA A 321 -15.08 -1.27 10.96
N PRO A 322 -14.56 -2.21 10.16
CA PRO A 322 -13.26 -2.79 10.43
C PRO A 322 -12.15 -1.76 10.28
N LEU A 323 -11.24 -1.74 11.25
CA LEU A 323 -10.15 -0.78 11.33
C LEU A 323 -8.83 -1.54 11.39
N VAL A 324 -8.11 -1.54 10.26
CA VAL A 324 -6.79 -2.16 10.17
C VAL A 324 -5.79 -1.32 10.95
N ALA A 325 -5.18 -1.88 11.97
CA ALA A 325 -4.24 -1.17 12.83
C ALA A 325 -3.15 -2.11 13.34
N ASP A 326 -1.91 -1.64 13.38
CA ASP A 326 -0.82 -2.29 14.11
C ASP A 326 -0.86 -1.89 15.61
N TRP A 327 0.08 -2.39 16.40
CA TRP A 327 0.34 -1.88 17.74
C TRP A 327 0.80 -0.41 17.67
N PRO A 328 0.28 0.51 18.51
CA PRO A 328 -0.61 0.28 19.65
C PRO A 328 -2.12 0.41 19.36
N GLY A 329 -2.54 0.52 18.10
CA GLY A 329 -3.96 0.61 17.73
C GLY A 329 -4.75 -0.62 18.18
N GLN A 330 -4.16 -1.81 18.04
CA GLN A 330 -4.74 -3.05 18.59
C GLN A 330 -4.99 -2.96 20.10
N LEU A 331 -4.18 -2.21 20.85
CA LEU A 331 -4.37 -2.02 22.28
C LEU A 331 -5.40 -0.92 22.57
N PHE A 332 -5.17 0.29 22.06
CA PHE A 332 -5.92 1.46 22.51
C PHE A 332 -7.34 1.54 21.98
N ILE A 333 -7.60 1.02 20.78
CA ILE A 333 -8.97 0.96 20.24
C ILE A 333 -9.77 -0.08 21.03
N ARG A 334 -9.19 -1.26 21.31
CA ARG A 334 -9.82 -2.28 22.18
C ARG A 334 -10.03 -1.75 23.59
N LYS A 335 -9.09 -0.95 24.12
CA LYS A 335 -9.22 -0.31 25.44
C LYS A 335 -10.41 0.65 25.47
N ALA A 336 -10.58 1.47 24.44
CA ALA A 336 -11.74 2.36 24.31
C ALA A 336 -13.06 1.57 24.27
N ILE A 337 -13.13 0.49 23.48
CA ILE A 337 -14.31 -0.40 23.42
C ILE A 337 -14.57 -1.05 24.80
N THR A 338 -13.53 -1.53 25.48
CA THR A 338 -13.64 -2.12 26.83
C THR A 338 -14.26 -1.13 27.82
N HIS A 339 -13.82 0.12 27.78
CA HIS A 339 -14.32 1.18 28.65
C HIS A 339 -15.71 1.69 28.24
N LEU A 340 -16.12 1.51 26.98
CA LEU A 340 -17.47 1.83 26.50
C LEU A 340 -18.52 0.91 27.14
N TYR A 341 -18.20 -0.37 27.31
CA TYR A 341 -19.10 -1.38 27.89
C TYR A 341 -19.03 -1.48 29.43
N LYS A 342 -18.16 -0.70 30.07
CA LYS A 342 -17.95 -0.76 31.52
C LYS A 342 -18.90 0.20 32.24
N GLU A 343 -19.82 -0.33 33.03
CA GLU A 343 -20.88 0.43 33.74
C GLU A 343 -20.35 1.61 34.58
N ASN A 344 -19.17 1.48 35.19
CA ASN A 344 -18.53 2.51 36.02
C ASN A 344 -17.24 3.05 35.41
N SER A 345 -17.21 3.26 34.09
CA SER A 345 -16.05 3.84 33.43
C SER A 345 -15.90 5.32 33.77
N HIS A 346 -14.69 5.76 34.17
CA HIS A 346 -14.37 7.18 34.35
C HIS A 346 -14.14 7.91 33.02
N TYR A 347 -14.13 7.20 31.89
CA TYR A 347 -13.90 7.77 30.56
C TYR A 347 -15.21 7.99 29.83
N SER A 348 -15.39 9.19 29.28
CA SER A 348 -16.47 9.50 28.34
C SER A 348 -16.07 9.03 26.93
N ILE A 349 -16.42 7.79 26.59
CA ILE A 349 -16.16 7.22 25.26
C ILE A 349 -17.35 7.51 24.33
N PRO A 350 -17.13 8.07 23.12
CA PRO A 350 -18.23 8.27 22.16
C PRO A 350 -18.90 6.94 21.78
N ASN A 351 -20.24 6.91 21.77
CA ASN A 351 -21.01 5.69 21.43
C ASN A 351 -20.66 5.12 20.05
N GLY A 352 -20.31 5.99 19.09
CA GLY A 352 -19.89 5.58 17.75
C GLY A 352 -18.61 4.75 17.72
N ILE A 353 -17.80 4.76 18.79
CA ILE A 353 -16.64 3.87 18.92
C ILE A 353 -17.05 2.39 18.85
N ASN A 354 -18.29 2.06 19.25
CA ASN A 354 -18.82 0.70 19.18
C ASN A 354 -18.85 0.12 17.76
N SER A 355 -18.90 0.97 16.74
CA SER A 355 -18.91 0.53 15.36
C SER A 355 -17.55 0.00 14.90
N PHE A 356 -16.44 0.39 15.53
CA PHE A 356 -15.11 0.00 15.08
C PHE A 356 -14.67 -1.36 15.61
N ILE A 357 -14.02 -2.15 14.75
CA ILE A 357 -13.39 -3.41 15.16
C ILE A 357 -11.92 -3.49 14.70
N PRO A 358 -10.94 -3.58 15.61
CA PRO A 358 -9.53 -3.63 15.24
C PRO A 358 -9.17 -4.92 14.50
N ILE A 359 -8.63 -4.78 13.28
CA ILE A 359 -8.11 -5.89 12.47
C ILE A 359 -6.58 -5.79 12.41
N LEU A 360 -5.90 -6.92 12.61
CA LEU A 360 -4.43 -6.96 12.64
C LEU A 360 -3.85 -6.55 11.28
N GLY A 361 -2.94 -5.58 11.27
CA GLY A 361 -2.28 -5.10 10.05
C GLY A 361 -1.39 -6.16 9.38
N PRO A 362 -1.81 -6.76 8.24
CA PRO A 362 -1.09 -7.88 7.64
C PRO A 362 0.27 -7.47 7.05
N LEU A 363 0.39 -6.24 6.50
CA LEU A 363 1.66 -5.73 5.97
C LEU A 363 2.64 -5.45 7.11
N HIS A 364 2.17 -4.90 8.23
CA HIS A 364 2.98 -4.71 9.43
C HIS A 364 3.45 -6.04 10.04
N VAL A 365 2.59 -7.06 10.11
CA VAL A 365 3.00 -8.42 10.53
C VAL A 365 4.15 -8.94 9.66
N SER A 366 4.04 -8.79 8.33
CA SER A 366 5.11 -9.17 7.40
C SER A 366 6.39 -8.37 7.65
N LEU A 367 6.31 -7.04 7.70
CA LEU A 367 7.48 -6.17 7.87
C LEU A 367 8.20 -6.46 9.19
N ASN A 368 7.45 -6.46 10.30
CA ASN A 368 8.00 -6.63 11.64
C ASN A 368 8.57 -8.04 11.82
N SER A 369 7.90 -9.08 11.33
CA SER A 369 8.44 -10.44 11.45
C SER A 369 9.75 -10.62 10.67
N ARG A 370 9.84 -10.08 9.44
CA ARG A 370 11.07 -10.11 8.63
C ARG A 370 12.23 -9.35 9.28
N GLU A 371 11.96 -8.17 9.84
CA GLU A 371 12.97 -7.40 10.59
C GLU A 371 13.50 -8.21 11.79
N HIS A 372 12.61 -8.85 12.55
CA HIS A 372 13.01 -9.66 13.69
C HIS A 372 13.89 -10.85 13.31
N VAL A 373 13.64 -11.49 12.18
CA VAL A 373 14.49 -12.57 11.68
C VAL A 373 15.92 -12.07 11.47
N ILE A 374 16.10 -10.94 10.79
CA ILE A 374 17.43 -10.37 10.57
C ILE A 374 18.10 -9.99 11.89
N LEU A 375 17.37 -9.38 12.82
CA LEU A 375 17.94 -8.95 14.11
C LEU A 375 18.39 -10.13 14.98
N ILE A 376 17.60 -11.20 15.04
CA ILE A 376 17.89 -12.37 15.87
C ILE A 376 19.02 -13.21 15.26
N TYR A 377 19.01 -13.38 13.95
CA TYR A 377 19.99 -14.17 13.22
C TYR A 377 21.06 -13.30 12.54
N HIS A 378 21.29 -12.08 13.04
CA HIS A 378 22.22 -11.12 12.45
C HIS A 378 23.60 -11.72 12.18
N PRO A 379 24.24 -12.47 13.11
CA PRO A 379 25.58 -13.02 12.83
C PRO A 379 25.61 -13.98 11.64
N PHE A 380 24.53 -14.73 11.41
CA PHE A 380 24.40 -15.59 10.23
C PHE A 380 24.23 -14.75 8.96
N PHE A 381 23.31 -13.77 8.98
CA PHE A 381 23.04 -12.92 7.81
C PHE A 381 24.21 -12.01 7.45
N GLU A 382 25.01 -11.58 8.43
CA GLU A 382 26.24 -10.83 8.21
C GLU A 382 27.27 -11.67 7.44
N LYS A 383 27.50 -12.94 7.85
CA LYS A 383 28.38 -13.85 7.11
C LYS A 383 27.86 -14.15 5.70
N LEU A 384 26.55 -14.38 5.56
CA LEU A 384 25.91 -14.57 4.26
C LEU A 384 26.11 -13.33 3.37
N PHE A 385 25.84 -12.15 3.91
CA PHE A 385 25.96 -10.88 3.19
C PHE A 385 27.40 -10.64 2.71
N HIS A 386 28.40 -10.83 3.58
CA HIS A 386 29.81 -10.66 3.20
C HIS A 386 30.22 -11.65 2.10
N PHE A 387 29.80 -12.92 2.18
CA PHE A 387 30.10 -13.90 1.15
C PHE A 387 29.49 -13.52 -0.20
N VAL A 388 28.21 -13.12 -0.20
CA VAL A 388 27.44 -12.85 -1.42
C VAL A 388 27.81 -11.51 -2.05
N PHE A 389 27.93 -10.45 -1.26
CA PHE A 389 28.09 -9.07 -1.76
C PHE A 389 29.54 -8.55 -1.66
N GLY A 390 30.41 -9.21 -0.89
CA GLY A 390 31.84 -8.94 -0.77
C GLY A 390 32.28 -8.54 0.64
N GLN A 391 33.46 -9.01 1.05
CA GLN A 391 34.02 -8.86 2.41
C GLN A 391 34.24 -7.42 2.89
N ARG A 392 34.31 -6.44 1.98
CA ARG A 392 34.52 -5.03 2.34
C ARG A 392 33.21 -4.28 2.57
N LYS A 393 32.06 -4.87 2.21
CA LYS A 393 30.75 -4.24 2.41
C LYS A 393 30.30 -4.46 3.85
N ILE A 394 29.50 -3.53 4.36
CA ILE A 394 28.99 -3.56 5.72
C ILE A 394 27.48 -3.80 5.66
N LEU A 395 27.01 -4.80 6.40
CA LEU A 395 25.58 -4.95 6.67
C LEU A 395 25.22 -4.09 7.89
N ALA A 396 24.31 -3.14 7.73
CA ALA A 396 23.82 -2.38 8.88
C ALA A 396 23.15 -3.31 9.91
N LYS A 397 23.27 -3.00 11.21
CA LYS A 397 22.58 -3.75 12.27
C LYS A 397 21.07 -3.82 12.08
N LYS A 398 20.50 -2.77 11.48
CA LYS A 398 19.10 -2.69 11.05
C LYS A 398 19.08 -2.29 9.57
N PRO A 399 19.16 -3.26 8.63
CA PRO A 399 19.16 -2.97 7.21
C PRO A 399 17.84 -2.35 6.75
N LYS A 400 17.86 -1.64 5.63
CA LYS A 400 16.62 -1.11 5.03
C LYS A 400 15.67 -2.26 4.62
N PRO A 401 14.34 -2.07 4.63
CA PRO A 401 13.37 -3.13 4.32
C PRO A 401 13.61 -3.89 3.01
N TRP A 402 14.08 -3.20 1.96
CA TRP A 402 14.40 -3.84 0.68
C TRP A 402 15.60 -4.80 0.79
N ARG A 403 16.60 -4.47 1.61
CA ARG A 403 17.78 -5.33 1.83
C ARG A 403 17.42 -6.55 2.67
N ILE A 404 16.56 -6.35 3.68
CA ILE A 404 15.97 -7.44 4.48
C ILE A 404 15.24 -8.42 3.54
N ASN A 405 14.33 -7.92 2.71
CA ASN A 405 13.59 -8.75 1.76
C ASN A 405 14.51 -9.53 0.83
N LEU A 406 15.52 -8.88 0.25
CA LEU A 406 16.49 -9.52 -0.64
C LEU A 406 17.26 -10.65 0.06
N LEU A 407 17.77 -10.43 1.28
CA LEU A 407 18.52 -11.45 2.02
C LEU A 407 17.67 -12.67 2.38
N LEU A 408 16.43 -12.43 2.81
CA LEU A 408 15.49 -13.51 3.14
C LEU A 408 15.09 -14.31 1.89
N ASP A 409 14.80 -13.62 0.77
CA ASP A 409 14.48 -14.26 -0.50
C ASP A 409 15.65 -15.09 -1.04
N LEU A 410 16.87 -14.54 -1.04
CA LEU A 410 18.06 -15.28 -1.45
C LEU A 410 18.31 -16.51 -0.58
N ALA A 411 18.18 -16.39 0.75
CA ALA A 411 18.34 -17.52 1.66
C ALA A 411 17.28 -18.60 1.42
N TYR A 412 16.02 -18.23 1.21
CA TYR A 412 14.93 -19.17 0.92
C TYR A 412 15.13 -19.89 -0.42
N ASN A 413 15.41 -19.16 -1.50
CA ASN A 413 15.61 -19.74 -2.82
C ASN A 413 16.88 -20.59 -2.89
N ALA A 414 17.95 -20.19 -2.20
CA ALA A 414 19.17 -20.98 -2.07
C ALA A 414 18.93 -22.26 -1.29
N TRP A 415 18.19 -22.18 -0.17
CA TRP A 415 17.81 -23.36 0.60
C TRP A 415 17.02 -24.33 -0.26
N ASN A 416 16.01 -23.87 -1.01
CA ASN A 416 15.21 -24.74 -1.90
C ASN A 416 16.06 -25.53 -2.92
N LYS A 417 17.16 -24.97 -3.42
CA LYS A 417 18.08 -25.66 -4.34
C LYS A 417 18.85 -26.82 -3.69
N ILE A 418 19.19 -26.73 -2.41
CA ILE A 418 20.05 -27.72 -1.72
C ILE A 418 19.32 -28.56 -0.68
N ARG A 419 18.09 -28.18 -0.32
CA ARG A 419 17.30 -28.69 0.80
C ARG A 419 17.28 -30.21 0.86
N ASN A 420 16.85 -30.86 -0.21
CA ASN A 420 16.66 -32.32 -0.19
C ASN A 420 17.98 -33.06 0.03
N ILE A 421 19.07 -32.60 -0.59
CA ILE A 421 20.39 -33.22 -0.46
C ILE A 421 20.92 -33.06 0.97
N ILE A 422 20.77 -31.87 1.57
CA ILE A 422 21.19 -31.62 2.96
C ILE A 422 20.35 -32.41 3.97
N LEU A 423 19.02 -32.43 3.84
CA LEU A 423 18.15 -33.20 4.73
C LEU A 423 18.49 -34.70 4.66
N THR A 424 18.68 -35.24 3.45
CA THR A 424 19.09 -36.65 3.26
C THR A 424 20.46 -36.91 3.88
N LYS A 425 21.42 -36.00 3.72
CA LYS A 425 22.78 -36.19 4.24
C LYS A 425 22.85 -36.23 5.77
N PHE A 426 22.12 -35.34 6.43
CA PHE A 426 22.10 -35.28 7.89
C PHE A 426 21.20 -36.36 8.52
N GLY A 427 20.13 -36.78 7.84
CA GLY A 427 19.21 -37.80 8.34
C GLY A 427 18.55 -37.39 9.68
N ILE A 428 18.44 -38.34 10.61
CA ILE A 428 17.87 -38.12 11.95
C ILE A 428 18.92 -37.47 12.85
N ASN A 429 19.14 -36.16 12.68
CA ASN A 429 20.18 -35.42 13.40
C ASN A 429 19.56 -34.33 14.31
N LYS A 430 19.99 -34.32 15.59
CA LYS A 430 19.54 -33.38 16.63
C LYS A 430 20.59 -32.32 17.00
N ASP A 431 21.69 -32.22 16.24
CA ASP A 431 22.73 -31.20 16.46
C ASP A 431 22.11 -29.80 16.55
N ILE A 432 22.52 -29.04 17.55
CA ILE A 432 21.90 -27.76 17.91
C ILE A 432 22.01 -26.76 16.76
N GLU A 433 23.17 -26.68 16.11
CA GLU A 433 23.44 -25.71 15.06
C GLU A 433 22.75 -26.10 13.75
N TYR A 434 22.78 -27.39 13.41
CA TYR A 434 21.98 -27.93 12.31
C TYR A 434 20.49 -27.64 12.51
N ARG A 435 19.94 -27.94 13.69
CA ARG A 435 18.51 -27.72 13.99
C ARG A 435 18.13 -26.26 14.00
N MET A 436 19.02 -25.37 14.46
CA MET A 436 18.84 -23.92 14.32
C MET A 436 18.70 -23.51 12.86
N MET A 437 19.58 -24.01 11.98
CA MET A 437 19.55 -23.68 10.57
C MET A 437 18.31 -24.22 9.86
N ILE A 438 17.86 -25.44 10.18
CA ILE A 438 16.62 -26.01 9.63
C ILE A 438 15.40 -25.21 10.05
N ASP A 439 15.30 -24.81 11.32
CA ASP A 439 14.20 -23.96 11.77
C ASP A 439 14.23 -22.58 11.10
N LEU A 440 15.41 -21.96 10.96
CA LEU A 440 15.54 -20.70 10.24
C LEU A 440 15.10 -20.81 8.77
N LEU A 441 15.72 -21.73 8.01
CA LEU A 441 15.59 -21.80 6.55
C LEU A 441 14.30 -22.50 6.09
N ASP A 442 13.81 -23.49 6.83
CA ASP A 442 12.68 -24.33 6.42
C ASP A 442 11.35 -23.98 7.11
N ASN A 443 11.39 -23.12 8.13
CA ASN A 443 10.20 -22.77 8.93
C ASN A 443 10.00 -21.26 9.08
N ILE A 444 10.98 -20.53 9.62
CA ILE A 444 10.82 -19.10 9.94
C ILE A 444 10.82 -18.23 8.68
N ILE A 445 11.90 -18.28 7.89
CA ILE A 445 12.04 -17.45 6.68
C ILE A 445 10.83 -17.62 5.76
N PRO A 446 10.44 -18.83 5.33
CA PRO A 446 9.35 -18.97 4.38
C PRO A 446 8.00 -18.50 4.94
N ALA A 447 7.70 -18.72 6.22
CA ALA A 447 6.47 -18.23 6.84
C ALA A 447 6.40 -16.69 6.86
N THR A 448 7.50 -16.01 7.19
CA THR A 448 7.56 -14.53 7.21
C THR A 448 7.57 -13.90 5.81
N LEU A 449 8.05 -14.62 4.80
CA LEU A 449 7.96 -14.20 3.40
C LEU A 449 6.52 -14.33 2.90
N ASP A 450 5.89 -15.48 3.11
CA ASP A 450 4.59 -15.78 2.51
C ASP A 450 3.40 -15.06 3.14
N ILE A 451 3.42 -14.76 4.45
CA ILE A 451 2.24 -14.32 5.20
C ILE A 451 1.45 -13.21 4.52
N TYR A 452 2.15 -12.17 4.06
CA TYR A 452 1.54 -11.08 3.29
C TYR A 452 1.71 -11.30 1.78
N ALA A 453 2.93 -11.62 1.34
CA ALA A 453 3.29 -11.57 -0.07
C ALA A 453 2.55 -12.60 -0.92
N THR A 454 2.19 -13.73 -0.30
CA THR A 454 1.55 -14.88 -0.93
C THR A 454 0.15 -15.10 -0.35
N LEU A 455 0.03 -15.39 0.95
CA LEU A 455 -1.22 -15.89 1.54
C LEU A 455 -2.30 -14.82 1.64
N PHE A 456 -2.01 -13.69 2.28
CA PHE A 456 -2.97 -12.59 2.41
C PHE A 456 -3.42 -12.06 1.04
N ARG A 457 -2.47 -11.86 0.12
CA ARG A 457 -2.75 -11.31 -1.23
C ARG A 457 -3.54 -12.26 -2.12
N SER A 458 -3.39 -13.56 -1.94
CA SER A 458 -4.22 -14.57 -2.64
C SER A 458 -5.61 -14.73 -2.04
N GLY A 459 -5.89 -14.13 -0.88
CA GLY A 459 -7.11 -14.40 -0.13
C GLY A 459 -7.18 -15.82 0.46
N SER A 460 -6.03 -16.50 0.62
CA SER A 460 -5.94 -17.87 1.18
C SER A 460 -6.19 -17.84 2.69
N PHE A 461 -7.46 -17.73 3.08
CA PHE A 461 -7.86 -17.40 4.45
C PHE A 461 -7.41 -18.44 5.50
N GLU A 462 -7.63 -19.74 5.27
CA GLU A 462 -7.29 -20.76 6.26
C GLU A 462 -5.77 -20.86 6.47
N GLU A 463 -5.00 -20.83 5.37
CA GLU A 463 -3.54 -20.83 5.39
C GLU A 463 -2.98 -19.56 6.03
N TYR A 464 -3.59 -18.40 5.76
CA TYR A 464 -3.24 -17.13 6.39
C TYR A 464 -3.46 -17.19 7.90
N ILE A 465 -4.62 -17.66 8.38
CA ILE A 465 -4.91 -17.78 9.82
C ILE A 465 -3.97 -18.78 10.51
N GLU A 466 -3.70 -19.93 9.88
CA GLU A 466 -2.71 -20.89 10.39
C GLU A 466 -1.31 -20.25 10.49
N THR A 467 -0.91 -19.47 9.49
CA THR A 467 0.40 -18.82 9.45
C THR A 467 0.52 -17.66 10.43
N ILE A 468 -0.56 -16.91 10.70
CA ILE A 468 -0.61 -15.93 11.80
C ILE A 468 -0.36 -16.63 13.13
N PHE A 469 -0.98 -17.78 13.37
CA PHE A 469 -0.77 -18.54 14.60
C PHE A 469 0.67 -19.09 14.67
N ARG A 470 1.23 -19.56 13.56
CA ARG A 470 2.64 -19.96 13.47
C ARG A 470 3.60 -18.80 13.76
N ILE A 471 3.39 -17.62 13.19
CA ILE A 471 4.19 -16.42 13.46
C ILE A 471 4.10 -16.01 14.92
N TRP A 472 2.92 -16.15 15.55
CA TRP A 472 2.79 -15.94 16.98
C TRP A 472 3.68 -16.88 17.80
N THR A 473 3.85 -18.16 17.39
CA THR A 473 4.79 -19.07 18.08
C THR A 473 6.23 -18.55 18.04
N PHE A 474 6.63 -17.90 16.93
CA PHE A 474 7.94 -17.26 16.82
C PHE A 474 8.05 -16.04 17.74
N ALA A 475 7.04 -15.17 17.73
CA ALA A 475 6.99 -13.98 18.57
C ALA A 475 6.99 -14.33 20.07
N LEU A 476 6.31 -15.42 20.46
CA LEU A 476 6.35 -15.95 21.82
C LEU A 476 7.76 -16.36 22.22
N ARG A 477 8.43 -17.17 21.39
CA ARG A 477 9.82 -17.60 21.61
C ARG A 477 10.77 -16.41 21.71
N TRP A 478 10.63 -15.45 20.80
CA TRP A 478 11.47 -14.25 20.73
C TRP A 478 11.18 -13.23 21.83
N LYS A 479 10.11 -13.45 22.60
CA LYS A 479 9.61 -12.53 23.65
C LYS A 479 9.29 -11.14 23.09
N ARG A 480 8.76 -11.06 21.86
CA ARG A 480 8.37 -9.79 21.23
C ARG A 480 7.06 -9.31 21.85
N LYS A 481 7.14 -8.32 22.76
CA LYS A 481 6.05 -7.89 23.66
C LYS A 481 4.74 -7.47 22.98
N ASN A 482 4.79 -6.93 21.77
CA ASN A 482 3.62 -6.46 21.05
C ASN A 482 2.98 -7.62 20.24
N TYR A 483 3.82 -8.38 19.53
CA TYR A 483 3.41 -9.47 18.64
C TYR A 483 3.17 -10.81 19.32
N ASN A 484 3.53 -10.97 20.60
CA ASN A 484 3.10 -12.12 21.39
C ASN A 484 1.66 -11.94 21.95
N LYS A 485 1.05 -10.76 21.76
CA LYS A 485 -0.32 -10.40 22.19
C LYS A 485 -1.25 -10.12 21.01
N ALA A 486 -0.89 -9.21 20.10
CA ALA A 486 -1.79 -8.74 19.04
C ALA A 486 -2.36 -9.86 18.14
N PRO A 487 -1.56 -10.85 17.69
CA PRO A 487 -2.09 -12.02 16.97
C PRO A 487 -3.12 -12.84 17.77
N LEU A 488 -2.96 -12.97 19.09
CA LEU A 488 -3.93 -13.70 19.92
C LEU A 488 -5.28 -12.99 20.00
N ALA A 489 -5.28 -11.66 20.08
CA ALA A 489 -6.51 -10.89 20.05
C ALA A 489 -7.25 -11.07 18.71
N PHE A 490 -6.51 -10.99 17.60
CA PHE A 490 -7.06 -11.22 16.27
C PHE A 490 -7.60 -12.65 16.08
N LEU A 491 -6.84 -13.67 16.49
CA LEU A 491 -7.28 -15.07 16.43
C LEU A 491 -8.51 -15.30 17.31
N SER A 492 -8.56 -14.71 18.51
CA SER A 492 -9.72 -14.82 19.39
C SER A 492 -10.99 -14.28 18.75
N ASP A 493 -10.92 -13.14 18.06
CA ASP A 493 -12.07 -12.53 17.40
C ASP A 493 -12.56 -13.41 16.24
N ILE A 494 -11.64 -13.91 15.40
CA ILE A 494 -11.95 -14.81 14.30
C ILE A 494 -12.66 -16.07 14.80
N PHE A 495 -12.11 -16.72 15.83
CA PHE A 495 -12.72 -17.93 16.39
C PHE A 495 -14.08 -17.65 17.02
N TYR A 496 -14.23 -16.52 17.73
CA TYR A 496 -15.50 -16.10 18.29
C TYR A 496 -16.58 -15.89 17.21
N TRP A 497 -16.26 -15.20 16.10
CA TRP A 497 -17.23 -15.01 15.02
C TRP A 497 -17.60 -16.32 14.34
N GLN A 498 -16.65 -17.26 14.21
CA GLN A 498 -16.92 -18.60 13.69
C GLN A 498 -17.84 -19.39 14.63
N ASP A 499 -17.56 -19.43 15.93
CA ASP A 499 -18.33 -20.20 16.91
C ASP A 499 -19.76 -19.66 17.07
N THR A 500 -19.93 -18.36 16.90
CA THR A 500 -21.23 -17.70 17.03
C THR A 500 -22.00 -17.57 15.72
N ASN A 501 -21.42 -18.02 14.59
CA ASN A 501 -21.95 -17.80 13.24
C ASN A 501 -22.27 -16.32 12.94
N HIS A 502 -21.47 -15.40 13.46
CA HIS A 502 -21.62 -13.98 13.17
C HIS A 502 -21.25 -13.73 11.68
N PRO A 503 -22.03 -12.95 10.91
CA PRO A 503 -21.82 -12.76 9.46
C PRO A 503 -20.44 -12.19 9.09
N PHE A 504 -19.79 -11.54 10.05
CA PHE A 504 -18.42 -11.05 9.87
C PHE A 504 -17.40 -12.16 9.61
N ALA A 505 -17.62 -13.40 10.12
CA ALA A 505 -16.74 -14.54 9.87
C ALA A 505 -16.64 -14.87 8.37
N GLU A 506 -17.77 -14.87 7.67
CA GLU A 506 -17.80 -15.13 6.22
C GLU A 506 -17.29 -13.92 5.44
N ALA A 507 -17.61 -12.70 5.88
CA ALA A 507 -17.13 -11.49 5.22
C ALA A 507 -15.61 -11.35 5.24
N ILE A 508 -14.96 -11.58 6.39
CA ILE A 508 -13.49 -11.50 6.45
C ILE A 508 -12.82 -12.61 5.64
N LYS A 509 -13.45 -13.79 5.56
CA LYS A 509 -12.98 -14.90 4.74
C LYS A 509 -13.03 -14.56 3.24
N LEU A 510 -14.16 -14.04 2.75
CA LEU A 510 -14.35 -13.73 1.33
C LEU A 510 -13.61 -12.47 0.88
N PHE A 511 -13.44 -11.49 1.77
CA PHE A 511 -12.88 -10.18 1.45
C PHE A 511 -11.56 -9.89 2.16
N LEU A 512 -10.80 -10.92 2.53
CA LEU A 512 -9.56 -10.81 3.31
C LEU A 512 -8.61 -9.72 2.79
N VAL A 513 -8.40 -9.67 1.47
CA VAL A 513 -7.44 -8.76 0.83
C VAL A 513 -7.81 -7.28 0.98
N ASN A 514 -9.07 -6.97 1.33
CA ASN A 514 -9.53 -5.60 1.56
C ASN A 514 -9.09 -5.04 2.92
N PHE A 515 -8.74 -5.90 3.88
CA PHE A 515 -8.28 -5.50 5.22
C PHE A 515 -6.78 -5.19 5.21
N ASN A 516 -6.38 -4.21 4.38
CA ASN A 516 -4.99 -3.97 4.04
C ASN A 516 -4.50 -2.58 4.49
N ASP A 517 -3.48 -2.58 5.33
CA ASP A 517 -2.73 -1.41 5.82
C ASP A 517 -1.79 -0.81 4.77
N TYR A 518 -1.57 -1.49 3.63
CA TYR A 518 -0.84 -0.97 2.47
C TYR A 518 -1.33 0.42 2.01
N TYR A 519 -2.63 0.68 2.07
CA TYR A 519 -3.18 1.95 1.59
C TYR A 519 -2.68 3.14 2.44
N VAL A 520 -2.55 2.95 3.77
CA VAL A 520 -2.03 3.99 4.68
C VAL A 520 -0.54 4.20 4.42
N GLU A 521 0.22 3.10 4.32
CA GLU A 521 1.66 3.16 4.07
C GLU A 521 1.99 3.80 2.70
N ASN A 522 1.21 3.47 1.67
CA ASN A 522 1.33 4.06 0.34
C ASN A 522 1.02 5.56 0.39
N MET A 523 -0.06 5.96 1.07
CA MET A 523 -0.42 7.37 1.24
C MET A 523 0.68 8.15 1.96
N HIS A 524 1.19 7.63 3.07
CA HIS A 524 2.29 8.24 3.80
C HIS A 524 3.55 8.36 2.95
N SER A 525 3.88 7.34 2.15
CA SER A 525 5.00 7.42 1.22
C SER A 525 4.83 8.53 0.18
N LYS A 526 3.62 8.71 -0.36
CA LYS A 526 3.31 9.79 -1.32
C LYS A 526 3.44 11.17 -0.68
N ILE A 527 2.92 11.33 0.54
CA ILE A 527 3.03 12.58 1.31
C ILE A 527 4.51 12.91 1.57
N ARG A 528 5.31 11.95 2.07
CA ARG A 528 6.74 12.14 2.32
C ARG A 528 7.51 12.54 1.07
N ALA A 529 7.16 12.00 -0.10
CA ALA A 529 7.83 12.33 -1.35
C ALA A 529 7.55 13.76 -1.86
N ARG A 530 6.47 14.40 -1.40
CA ARG A 530 6.05 15.75 -1.82
C ARG A 530 6.19 16.82 -0.75
N THR A 531 6.57 16.42 0.46
CA THR A 531 6.77 17.31 1.60
C THR A 531 8.24 17.30 2.00
N SER A 532 8.66 18.38 2.65
CA SER A 532 10.02 18.61 3.13
C SER A 532 10.01 18.78 4.66
N PRO A 533 11.17 18.66 5.33
CA PRO A 533 11.29 18.91 6.77
C PRO A 533 10.78 20.29 7.23
N LYS A 534 10.67 21.26 6.31
CA LYS A 534 10.23 22.63 6.60
C LYS A 534 8.71 22.81 6.47
N ASN A 535 7.98 21.81 5.99
CA ASN A 535 6.54 21.89 5.85
C ASN A 535 5.88 21.75 7.23
N ASN A 536 5.02 22.70 7.57
CA ASN A 536 4.16 22.61 8.77
C ASN A 536 2.99 21.64 8.53
N VAL A 537 2.23 21.37 9.59
CA VAL A 537 1.07 20.46 9.59
C VAL A 537 0.07 20.81 8.49
N ASP A 538 -0.31 22.09 8.36
CA ASP A 538 -1.29 22.52 7.36
C ASP A 538 -0.82 22.25 5.93
N ASN A 539 0.47 22.44 5.65
CA ASN A 539 1.03 22.14 4.35
C ASN A 539 0.98 20.63 4.05
N ILE A 540 1.25 19.80 5.05
CA ILE A 540 1.16 18.34 4.92
C ILE A 540 -0.28 17.90 4.65
N ILE A 541 -1.25 18.46 5.39
CA ILE A 541 -2.68 18.17 5.21
C ILE A 541 -3.13 18.57 3.80
N LYS A 542 -2.79 19.79 3.34
CA LYS A 542 -3.12 20.25 1.98
C LYS A 542 -2.54 19.32 0.92
N GLU A 543 -1.28 18.93 1.06
CA GLU A 543 -0.62 18.03 0.09
C GLU A 543 -1.28 16.65 0.07
N ALA A 544 -1.75 16.14 1.22
CA ALA A 544 -2.50 14.90 1.29
C ALA A 544 -3.83 14.96 0.51
N PHE A 545 -4.60 16.04 0.64
CA PHE A 545 -5.82 16.23 -0.17
C PHE A 545 -5.52 16.40 -1.67
N VAL A 546 -4.40 17.05 -2.02
CA VAL A 546 -3.92 17.12 -3.40
C VAL A 546 -3.58 15.71 -3.91
N ILE A 547 -2.87 14.88 -3.13
CA ILE A 547 -2.57 13.50 -3.52
C ILE A 547 -3.85 12.68 -3.73
N ASP A 548 -4.81 12.77 -2.81
CA ASP A 548 -6.10 12.05 -2.91
C ASP A 548 -6.84 12.43 -4.19
N THR A 549 -6.99 13.73 -4.48
CA THR A 549 -7.63 14.21 -5.72
C THR A 549 -6.91 13.75 -6.99
N HIS A 550 -5.58 13.65 -6.96
CA HIS A 550 -4.78 13.16 -8.09
C HIS A 550 -4.89 11.66 -8.32
N ASN A 551 -5.25 10.83 -7.32
CA ASN A 551 -5.46 9.39 -7.50
C ASN A 551 -6.63 9.09 -8.46
N TYR A 552 -7.44 10.10 -8.83
CA TYR A 552 -8.56 10.01 -9.77
C TYR A 552 -8.27 10.58 -11.16
N CYS A 553 -7.04 11.04 -11.42
CA CYS A 553 -6.67 11.66 -12.70
C CYS A 553 -6.05 10.63 -13.66
N GLU A 554 -6.84 10.12 -14.61
CA GLU A 554 -6.36 9.15 -15.63
C GLU A 554 -5.23 9.69 -16.51
N LEU A 555 -5.18 11.02 -16.72
CA LEU A 555 -4.10 11.69 -17.42
C LEU A 555 -2.73 11.48 -16.76
N LYS A 556 -2.67 11.37 -15.43
CA LYS A 556 -1.42 11.14 -14.69
C LYS A 556 -0.77 9.81 -15.09
N ASN A 557 -1.58 8.75 -15.18
CA ASN A 557 -1.11 7.40 -15.51
C ASN A 557 -0.53 7.30 -16.93
N ILE A 558 -0.96 8.17 -17.86
CA ILE A 558 -0.47 8.20 -19.25
C ILE A 558 0.98 8.73 -19.34
N PHE A 559 1.41 9.57 -18.39
CA PHE A 559 2.73 10.24 -18.43
C PHE A 559 3.69 9.76 -17.33
N GLU A 560 3.29 8.81 -16.49
CA GLU A 560 4.16 8.21 -15.49
C GLU A 560 5.17 7.27 -16.14
N ARG A 561 6.47 7.58 -15.99
CA ARG A 561 7.55 6.68 -16.40
C ARG A 561 7.58 5.48 -15.47
N THR A 562 7.48 4.28 -16.02
CA THR A 562 7.67 3.05 -15.25
C THR A 562 9.14 2.88 -14.85
N LYS A 563 9.37 2.43 -13.62
CA LYS A 563 10.66 2.01 -13.10
C LYS A 563 10.61 0.51 -12.87
N ASN A 564 11.70 -0.17 -13.19
CA ASN A 564 11.87 -1.58 -12.93
C ASN A 564 12.65 -1.77 -11.63
N TYR A 565 12.46 -2.92 -10.98
CA TYR A 565 13.29 -3.30 -9.84
C TYR A 565 14.79 -3.34 -10.21
N PRO A 566 15.73 -2.99 -9.30
CA PRO A 566 17.16 -2.90 -9.63
C PRO A 566 17.78 -4.21 -10.11
N TYR A 567 17.29 -5.35 -9.61
CA TYR A 567 17.79 -6.66 -10.00
C TYR A 567 16.92 -7.29 -11.08
N LYS A 568 17.58 -7.85 -12.10
CA LYS A 568 16.94 -8.73 -13.09
C LYS A 568 16.89 -10.17 -12.55
N LEU A 569 15.99 -10.98 -13.09
CA LEU A 569 15.88 -12.41 -12.72
C LEU A 569 17.21 -13.17 -12.90
N SER A 570 17.98 -12.88 -13.95
CA SER A 570 19.31 -13.48 -14.16
C SER A 570 20.30 -13.12 -13.03
N SER A 571 20.26 -11.87 -12.57
CA SER A 571 21.05 -11.41 -11.42
C SER A 571 20.64 -12.10 -10.13
N LEU A 572 19.33 -12.25 -9.88
CA LEU A 572 18.81 -12.96 -8.71
C LEU A 572 19.20 -14.45 -8.73
N ASN A 573 19.13 -15.10 -9.89
CA ASN A 573 19.57 -16.49 -10.05
C ASN A 573 21.06 -16.66 -9.71
N PHE A 574 21.91 -15.77 -10.22
CA PHE A 574 23.34 -15.77 -9.89
C PHE A 574 23.59 -15.59 -8.38
N LEU A 575 22.94 -14.59 -7.75
CA LEU A 575 23.06 -14.36 -6.31
C LEU A 575 22.53 -15.54 -5.49
N THR A 576 21.48 -16.20 -5.98
CA THR A 576 20.90 -17.39 -5.35
C THR A 576 21.88 -18.56 -5.38
N GLU A 577 22.56 -18.81 -6.51
CA GLU A 577 23.58 -19.86 -6.59
C GLU A 577 24.79 -19.56 -5.70
N LYS A 578 25.22 -18.30 -5.66
CA LYS A 578 26.28 -17.87 -4.75
C LYS A 578 25.88 -18.07 -3.28
N THR A 579 24.62 -17.78 -2.93
CA THR A 579 24.07 -18.02 -1.59
C THR A 579 23.96 -19.51 -1.29
N ALA A 580 23.58 -20.34 -2.28
CA ALA A 580 23.53 -21.78 -2.12
C ALA A 580 24.92 -22.39 -1.87
N LEU A 581 25.94 -21.90 -2.56
CA LEU A 581 27.34 -22.27 -2.29
C LEU A 581 27.77 -21.89 -0.86
N PHE A 582 27.40 -20.71 -0.38
CA PHE A 582 27.62 -20.33 1.02
C PHE A 582 26.97 -21.30 2.00
N LEU A 583 25.69 -21.63 1.78
CA LEU A 583 24.96 -22.57 2.63
C LEU A 583 25.60 -23.97 2.61
N LEU A 584 26.03 -24.48 1.45
CA LEU A 584 26.71 -25.78 1.34
C LEU A 584 28.01 -25.78 2.16
N ASN A 585 28.84 -24.75 2.02
CA ASN A 585 30.06 -24.61 2.81
C ASN A 585 29.76 -24.54 4.31
N TYR A 586 28.72 -23.79 4.70
CA TYR A 586 28.29 -23.71 6.09
C TYR A 586 27.84 -25.07 6.64
N PHE A 587 26.97 -25.79 5.91
CA PHE A 587 26.49 -27.11 6.32
C PHE A 587 27.61 -28.16 6.35
N GLN A 588 28.62 -28.07 5.47
CA GLN A 588 29.79 -28.94 5.54
C GLN A 588 30.55 -28.75 6.86
N GLU A 589 30.74 -27.50 7.28
CA GLU A 589 31.40 -27.19 8.55
C GLU A 589 30.52 -27.58 9.76
N VAL A 590 29.20 -27.38 9.69
CA VAL A 590 28.27 -27.93 10.69
C VAL A 590 28.40 -29.44 10.79
N PHE A 591 28.49 -30.16 9.66
CA PHE A 591 28.64 -31.61 9.64
C PHE A 591 29.93 -32.05 10.36
N LYS A 592 31.06 -31.41 10.07
CA LYS A 592 32.36 -31.67 10.75
C LYS A 592 32.35 -31.31 12.24
N ASN A 593 31.48 -30.40 12.65
CA ASN A 593 31.37 -29.88 14.01
C ASN A 593 30.16 -30.43 14.79
N CYS A 594 29.45 -31.43 14.25
CA CYS A 594 28.32 -32.07 14.91
C CYS A 594 28.65 -32.42 16.38
N GLY A 595 27.76 -32.04 17.28
CA GLY A 595 27.88 -32.33 18.72
C GLY A 595 28.88 -31.45 19.48
N LYS A 596 29.59 -30.52 18.82
CA LYS A 596 30.56 -29.64 19.49
C LYS A 596 29.94 -28.35 20.06
N SER A 597 28.79 -27.93 19.56
CA SER A 597 28.06 -26.75 20.04
C SER A 597 27.44 -27.01 21.42
N GLN A 598 27.52 -26.03 22.33
CA GLN A 598 27.22 -26.23 23.75
C GLN A 598 26.28 -25.17 24.32
N LEU A 599 25.28 -25.62 25.08
CA LEU A 599 24.41 -24.76 25.88
C LEU A 599 25.09 -24.34 27.18
N HIS A 600 25.05 -23.04 27.47
CA HIS A 600 25.57 -22.44 28.69
C HIS A 600 24.45 -21.68 29.41
N LYS A 601 24.32 -21.89 30.73
CA LYS A 601 23.40 -21.11 31.57
C LYS A 601 24.18 -20.01 32.28
N LYS A 602 23.85 -18.75 32.00
CA LYS A 602 24.45 -17.59 32.70
C LYS A 602 23.34 -16.70 33.27
N ARG A 603 23.33 -16.51 34.59
CA ARG A 603 22.49 -15.53 35.32
C ARG A 603 21.06 -15.38 34.76
N LYS A 604 20.30 -16.48 34.68
CA LYS A 604 18.90 -16.60 34.18
C LYS A 604 18.69 -16.54 32.66
N LYS A 605 19.74 -16.42 31.83
CA LYS A 605 19.66 -16.54 30.37
C LYS A 605 20.34 -17.84 29.90
N ILE A 606 19.75 -18.48 28.89
CA ILE A 606 20.32 -19.63 28.20
C ILE A 606 21.00 -19.10 26.95
N GLU A 607 22.29 -19.35 26.83
CA GLU A 607 23.12 -18.98 25.69
C GLU A 607 23.65 -20.26 25.03
N CYS A 608 23.91 -20.21 23.73
CA CYS A 608 24.48 -21.32 22.99
C CYS A 608 25.74 -20.87 22.27
N LYS A 609 26.85 -21.56 22.51
CA LYS A 609 28.08 -21.37 21.76
C LYS A 609 27.99 -22.23 20.50
N LEU A 610 27.81 -21.57 19.36
CA LEU A 610 27.73 -22.20 18.04
C LEU A 610 29.13 -22.24 17.43
N ILE A 611 29.64 -23.44 17.18
CA ILE A 611 31.03 -23.65 16.77
C ILE A 611 31.26 -23.21 15.33
N THR A 612 30.36 -23.55 14.42
CA THR A 612 30.54 -23.20 13.00
C THR A 612 30.24 -21.71 12.76
N LEU A 613 29.22 -21.17 13.43
CA LEU A 613 28.98 -19.72 13.41
C LEU A 613 30.11 -18.94 14.09
N GLY A 614 30.79 -19.54 15.08
CA GLY A 614 31.87 -18.91 15.84
C GLY A 614 31.38 -17.88 16.86
N GLU A 615 30.10 -17.94 17.24
CA GLU A 615 29.42 -16.93 18.03
C GLU A 615 28.68 -17.55 19.23
N THR A 616 28.49 -16.75 20.28
CA THR A 616 27.58 -17.12 21.38
C THR A 616 26.26 -16.41 21.18
N VAL A 617 25.19 -17.19 20.94
CA VAL A 617 23.86 -16.67 20.63
C VAL A 617 22.90 -16.86 21.80
N ASP A 618 21.88 -16.01 21.85
CA ASP A 618 20.75 -16.17 22.77
C ASP A 618 19.90 -17.38 22.38
N SER A 619 19.29 -18.07 23.35
CA SER A 619 18.40 -19.21 23.08
C SER A 619 17.22 -18.88 22.16
N ARG A 620 16.88 -17.60 21.98
CA ARG A 620 15.87 -17.13 21.00
C ARG A 620 16.19 -17.52 19.55
N CYS A 621 17.46 -17.77 19.23
CA CYS A 621 17.87 -18.25 17.91
C CYS A 621 17.57 -19.75 17.73
N LEU A 622 17.45 -20.51 18.82
CA LEU A 622 17.27 -21.95 18.78
C LEU A 622 15.80 -22.33 18.51
N PRO A 623 15.55 -23.55 17.99
CA PRO A 623 14.20 -24.08 17.82
C PRO A 623 13.34 -24.01 19.09
N THR A 624 12.01 -23.94 18.93
CA THR A 624 11.06 -23.77 20.05
C THR A 624 11.26 -24.78 21.18
N GLY A 625 11.70 -26.01 20.90
CA GLY A 625 11.94 -27.03 21.91
C GLY A 625 12.87 -26.56 23.04
N TYR A 626 13.89 -25.75 22.71
CA TYR A 626 14.84 -25.19 23.68
C TYR A 626 14.23 -24.11 24.60
N SER A 627 13.03 -23.63 24.30
CA SER A 627 12.26 -22.70 25.15
C SER A 627 11.26 -23.42 26.07
N THR A 628 11.05 -24.72 25.87
CA THR A 628 10.14 -25.52 26.71
C THR A 628 10.80 -25.86 28.05
N SER A 629 10.01 -26.39 28.99
CA SER A 629 10.55 -26.86 30.28
C SER A 629 11.45 -28.10 30.14
N VAL A 630 11.37 -28.82 29.01
CA VAL A 630 12.13 -30.02 28.71
C VAL A 630 12.84 -29.81 27.37
N PRO A 631 14.05 -29.23 27.34
CA PRO A 631 14.76 -28.99 26.08
C PRO A 631 15.12 -30.31 25.38
N PRO A 632 15.29 -30.32 24.05
CA PRO A 632 15.64 -31.52 23.30
C PRO A 632 16.94 -32.16 23.81
N SER A 633 16.94 -33.49 23.96
CA SER A 633 18.15 -34.25 24.26
C SER A 633 19.06 -34.39 23.03
N PRO A 634 20.40 -34.45 23.16
CA PRO A 634 21.31 -34.49 22.02
C PRO A 634 21.20 -35.71 21.09
N ASP A 635 20.96 -36.90 21.63
CA ASP A 635 21.07 -38.18 20.90
C ASP A 635 19.96 -39.19 21.25
N LYS A 636 19.03 -38.79 22.11
CA LYS A 636 17.96 -39.64 22.64
C LYS A 636 16.58 -39.23 22.13
N CYS A 637 15.66 -40.19 22.19
CA CYS A 637 14.23 -39.94 22.11
C CYS A 637 13.78 -39.15 23.34
N ASP A 638 13.05 -38.05 23.11
CA ASP A 638 12.62 -37.14 24.17
C ASP A 638 11.47 -37.70 25.04
N ILE A 639 10.95 -38.89 24.70
CA ILE A 639 9.92 -39.60 25.50
C ILE A 639 10.54 -40.78 26.26
N CYS A 640 11.10 -41.75 25.55
CA CYS A 640 11.55 -43.01 26.17
C CYS A 640 13.01 -42.94 26.67
N HIS A 641 13.72 -41.84 26.38
CA HIS A 641 15.10 -41.59 26.77
C HIS A 641 16.15 -42.62 26.29
N LYS A 642 15.77 -43.50 25.35
CA LYS A 642 16.67 -44.39 24.62
C LYS A 642 17.32 -43.64 23.45
N ASN A 643 18.44 -44.15 22.97
CA ASN A 643 19.12 -43.59 21.79
C ASN A 643 18.15 -43.56 20.59
N LEU A 644 18.17 -42.47 19.85
CA LEU A 644 17.29 -42.26 18.70
C LEU A 644 17.94 -42.90 17.45
N ASP A 645 17.63 -44.16 17.23
CA ASP A 645 18.10 -45.01 16.12
C ASP A 645 17.12 -45.09 14.95
N ASN A 646 15.82 -44.92 15.23
CA ASN A 646 14.76 -44.75 14.25
C ASN A 646 13.80 -43.64 14.71
N GLY A 647 13.04 -43.06 13.78
CA GLY A 647 12.06 -42.02 14.08
C GLY A 647 12.29 -40.72 13.35
N GLU A 648 11.90 -39.61 13.97
CA GLU A 648 11.90 -38.29 13.34
C GLU A 648 12.29 -37.19 14.33
N VAL A 649 12.95 -36.15 13.82
CA VAL A 649 13.27 -34.92 14.58
C VAL A 649 12.40 -33.77 14.08
N LEU A 650 11.42 -33.39 14.91
CA LEU A 650 10.43 -32.34 14.62
C LEU A 650 11.09 -30.97 14.51
N ILE A 651 10.41 -30.01 13.88
CA ILE A 651 10.96 -28.67 13.63
C ILE A 651 11.47 -27.98 14.90
N CYS A 652 10.79 -28.21 16.02
CA CYS A 652 11.14 -27.71 17.35
C CYS A 652 12.43 -28.30 17.95
N GLY A 653 13.04 -29.30 17.31
CA GLY A 653 14.29 -29.95 17.72
C GLY A 653 14.10 -31.21 18.56
N HIS A 654 12.90 -31.45 19.09
CA HIS A 654 12.58 -32.72 19.76
C HIS A 654 12.56 -33.86 18.76
N GLY A 655 13.11 -35.01 19.16
CA GLY A 655 13.19 -36.22 18.37
C GLY A 655 12.53 -37.40 19.08
N TYR A 656 11.79 -38.19 18.32
CA TYR A 656 10.98 -39.28 18.84
C TYR A 656 11.10 -40.51 17.94
N HIS A 657 11.19 -41.71 18.54
CA HIS A 657 10.93 -42.95 17.80
C HIS A 657 9.51 -42.91 17.21
N PHE A 658 9.28 -43.54 16.05
CA PHE A 658 7.97 -43.53 15.40
C PHE A 658 6.84 -43.99 16.32
N GLU A 659 7.06 -45.08 17.07
CA GLU A 659 6.10 -45.60 18.05
C GLU A 659 5.86 -44.61 19.21
N CYS A 660 6.91 -43.91 19.65
CA CYS A 660 6.78 -42.92 20.72
C CYS A 660 6.01 -41.69 20.23
N TYR A 661 6.24 -41.27 18.98
CA TYR A 661 5.51 -40.15 18.38
C TYR A 661 4.04 -40.49 18.14
N GLN A 662 3.75 -41.71 17.67
CA GLN A 662 2.39 -42.21 17.51
C GLN A 662 1.64 -42.28 18.85
N LYS A 663 2.28 -42.75 19.92
CA LYS A 663 1.70 -42.75 21.28
C LYS A 663 1.34 -41.35 21.78
N ASN A 664 2.02 -40.33 21.26
CA ASN A 664 1.73 -38.93 21.55
C ASN A 664 0.73 -38.29 20.57
N GLU A 665 0.08 -39.08 19.71
CA GLU A 665 -0.89 -38.64 18.71
C GLU A 665 -0.30 -37.73 17.63
N TYR A 666 0.99 -37.94 17.31
CA TYR A 666 1.72 -37.15 16.31
C TYR A 666 1.81 -35.65 16.67
N GLY A 667 1.99 -35.34 17.95
CA GLY A 667 2.24 -33.98 18.42
C GLY A 667 3.30 -33.86 19.52
N CYS A 668 4.06 -32.78 19.49
CA CYS A 668 5.04 -32.43 20.51
C CYS A 668 4.36 -31.84 21.75
N ARG A 669 4.06 -32.69 22.75
CA ARG A 669 3.44 -32.27 24.01
C ARG A 669 4.24 -31.20 24.76
N HIS A 670 5.57 -31.20 24.66
CA HIS A 670 6.40 -30.18 25.29
C HIS A 670 6.18 -28.78 24.69
N CYS A 671 6.07 -28.69 23.37
CA CYS A 671 5.78 -27.42 22.69
C CYS A 671 4.33 -26.99 22.89
N GLU A 672 3.37 -27.94 22.84
CA GLU A 672 1.96 -27.66 23.11
C GLU A 672 1.76 -27.03 24.51
N GLU A 673 2.37 -27.60 25.55
CA GLU A 673 2.33 -27.04 26.91
C GLU A 673 2.99 -25.67 27.01
N TYR A 674 4.11 -25.45 26.30
CA TYR A 674 4.75 -24.14 26.21
C TYR A 674 3.82 -23.10 25.56
N TYR A 675 3.15 -23.45 24.46
CA TYR A 675 2.20 -22.58 23.78
C TYR A 675 0.97 -22.28 24.64
N LYS A 676 0.36 -23.29 25.29
CA LYS A 676 -0.76 -23.09 26.23
C LYS A 676 -0.41 -22.06 27.31
N ARG A 677 0.75 -22.23 27.98
CA ARG A 677 1.22 -21.27 28.99
C ARG A 677 1.42 -19.88 28.41
N GLY A 678 1.99 -19.79 27.20
CA GLY A 678 2.15 -18.55 26.46
C GLY A 678 0.82 -17.84 26.16
N ILE A 679 -0.21 -18.57 25.71
CA ILE A 679 -1.55 -18.05 25.45
C ILE A 679 -2.13 -17.46 26.74
N TYR A 680 -2.26 -18.26 27.79
CA TYR A 680 -2.86 -17.79 29.05
C TYR A 680 -2.10 -16.60 29.65
N SER A 681 -0.77 -16.65 29.66
CA SER A 681 0.04 -15.55 30.22
C SER A 681 -0.10 -14.26 29.41
N ASN A 682 -0.03 -14.33 28.08
CA ASN A 682 -0.08 -13.14 27.23
C ASN A 682 -1.49 -12.56 27.13
N VAL A 683 -2.54 -13.40 27.07
CA VAL A 683 -3.93 -12.96 27.11
C VAL A 683 -4.22 -12.27 28.43
N LYS A 684 -3.87 -12.89 29.57
CA LYS A 684 -4.03 -12.26 30.88
C LYS A 684 -3.34 -10.90 30.96
N SER A 685 -2.08 -10.84 30.52
CA SER A 685 -1.32 -9.58 30.48
C SER A 685 -1.99 -8.53 29.60
N PHE A 686 -2.59 -8.92 28.48
CA PHE A 686 -3.30 -7.99 27.59
C PHE A 686 -4.61 -7.50 28.23
N LEU A 687 -5.41 -8.39 28.81
CA LEU A 687 -6.65 -8.02 29.51
C LEU A 687 -6.38 -7.08 30.69
N ASP A 688 -5.36 -7.36 31.50
CA ASP A 688 -4.93 -6.47 32.59
C ASP A 688 -4.54 -5.08 32.05
N ARG A 689 -3.89 -5.03 30.89
CA ARG A 689 -3.49 -3.78 30.20
C ARG A 689 -4.70 -2.99 29.69
N LEU A 690 -5.75 -3.67 29.21
CA LEU A 690 -7.00 -3.08 28.75
C LEU A 690 -7.83 -2.55 29.92
N GLU A 691 -7.96 -3.29 31.01
CA GLU A 691 -8.83 -2.92 32.13
C GLU A 691 -8.21 -1.92 33.11
N LYS A 692 -6.92 -2.10 33.42
CA LYS A 692 -6.22 -1.43 34.54
C LYS A 692 -4.96 -0.68 34.11
N GLY A 693 -4.43 -0.97 32.93
CA GLY A 693 -3.20 -0.35 32.44
C GLY A 693 -3.35 1.13 32.07
N PRO A 694 -2.23 1.87 31.95
CA PRO A 694 -2.23 3.32 31.67
C PRO A 694 -2.78 3.66 30.28
N ASN A 695 -3.33 4.86 30.07
CA ASN A 695 -3.87 5.24 28.75
C ASN A 695 -2.83 5.68 27.74
N VAL A 696 -1.55 5.66 28.11
CA VAL A 696 -0.41 6.03 27.28
C VAL A 696 0.50 4.82 27.12
N LEU A 697 1.31 4.82 26.06
CA LEU A 697 2.38 3.84 25.90
C LEU A 697 3.33 3.90 27.09
N THR A 698 3.68 2.72 27.61
CA THR A 698 4.78 2.61 28.56
C THR A 698 6.12 2.58 27.80
N SER A 699 7.22 2.95 28.46
CA SER A 699 8.57 2.84 27.88
C SER A 699 8.89 1.42 27.40
N GLU A 700 8.30 0.41 28.04
CA GLU A 700 8.43 -0.99 27.67
C GLU A 700 7.64 -1.41 26.42
N GLU A 701 6.62 -0.64 26.05
CA GLU A 701 5.75 -0.86 24.88
C GLU A 701 6.17 0.01 23.69
N MET A 702 6.86 1.12 23.96
CA MET A 702 7.62 1.85 22.97
C MET A 702 8.74 0.91 22.51
N ASP A 703 8.62 0.41 21.28
CA ASP A 703 9.71 -0.32 20.66
C ASP A 703 10.90 0.65 20.53
N GLU A 704 11.84 0.60 21.48
CA GLU A 704 13.09 1.37 21.47
C GLU A 704 13.95 0.93 20.29
N TYR A 705 13.64 1.47 19.11
CA TYR A 705 14.51 1.40 17.95
C TYR A 705 14.51 2.78 17.32
N GLU A 706 15.48 3.61 17.73
CA GLU A 706 15.82 4.81 16.99
C GLU A 706 16.00 4.46 15.50
N ASN A 707 15.31 5.19 14.64
CA ASN A 707 15.54 5.17 13.21
C ASN A 707 16.94 5.73 12.95
N SER A 708 17.99 4.91 13.06
CA SER A 708 19.29 5.28 12.51
C SER A 708 19.16 5.26 10.99
N VAL A 709 18.89 6.42 10.41
CA VAL A 709 18.97 6.65 8.96
C VAL A 709 20.45 6.61 8.61
N ASN A 710 20.99 5.40 8.46
CA ASN A 710 22.18 5.21 7.65
C ASN A 710 21.70 5.11 6.20
N ASP A 711 22.07 6.10 5.41
CA ASP A 711 21.86 6.09 3.97
C ASP A 711 22.71 5.00 3.32
N GLU A 712 22.24 3.76 3.39
CA GLU A 712 22.65 2.73 2.43
C GLU A 712 22.18 3.22 1.06
N VAL A 713 23.13 3.66 0.25
CA VAL A 713 22.96 3.98 -1.17
C VAL A 713 22.65 2.67 -1.88
N ILE A 714 21.65 2.68 -2.76
CA ILE A 714 21.43 1.60 -3.73
C ILE A 714 22.60 1.70 -4.72
N GLU A 715 23.74 1.12 -4.36
CA GLU A 715 24.76 0.85 -5.37
C GLU A 715 24.16 -0.20 -6.30
N ASN A 716 24.08 0.13 -7.59
CA ASN A 716 23.91 -0.88 -8.63
C ASN A 716 25.15 -1.76 -8.55
N GLU A 717 25.07 -2.83 -7.77
CA GLU A 717 26.17 -3.75 -7.60
C GLU A 717 26.44 -4.37 -8.98
N GLU A 718 27.57 -4.03 -9.59
CA GLU A 718 28.02 -4.67 -10.82
C GLU A 718 28.23 -6.16 -10.54
N ILE A 719 27.20 -6.95 -10.84
CA ILE A 719 27.25 -8.40 -10.78
C ILE A 719 28.03 -8.85 -12.01
N ASN A 720 29.34 -9.01 -11.84
CA ASN A 720 30.15 -9.79 -12.79
C ASN A 720 29.69 -11.24 -12.70
N SER A 721 28.85 -11.67 -13.65
CA SER A 721 28.37 -13.04 -13.77
C SER A 721 29.52 -13.96 -14.18
N ASN A 722 30.32 -14.42 -13.22
CA ASN A 722 31.37 -15.39 -13.46
C ASN A 722 30.76 -16.80 -13.61
N GLN A 723 31.00 -17.47 -14.75
CA GLN A 723 30.67 -18.89 -14.96
C GLN A 723 31.27 -19.81 -13.88
N GLU A 724 32.33 -19.34 -13.20
CA GLU A 724 33.00 -20.02 -12.10
C GLU A 724 32.08 -20.34 -10.90
N ILE A 725 31.12 -19.46 -10.57
CA ILE A 725 30.23 -19.67 -9.41
C ILE A 725 29.28 -20.85 -9.62
N HIS A 726 28.70 -20.96 -10.82
CA HIS A 726 27.81 -22.07 -11.16
C HIS A 726 28.56 -23.40 -11.07
N THR A 727 29.76 -23.47 -11.66
CA THR A 727 30.64 -24.65 -11.60
C THR A 727 30.98 -25.02 -10.16
N ASN A 728 31.38 -24.04 -9.34
CA ASN A 728 31.69 -24.28 -7.92
C ASN A 728 30.48 -24.76 -7.12
N PHE A 729 29.29 -24.22 -7.40
CA PHE A 729 28.05 -24.66 -6.79
C PHE A 729 27.74 -26.13 -7.14
N VAL A 730 27.81 -26.51 -8.42
CA VAL A 730 27.57 -27.89 -8.86
C VAL A 730 28.61 -28.85 -8.27
N MET A 731 29.89 -28.47 -8.22
CA MET A 731 30.92 -29.28 -7.57
C MET A 731 30.66 -29.46 -6.08
N ALA A 732 30.33 -28.38 -5.36
CA ALA A 732 30.01 -28.45 -3.93
C ALA A 732 28.78 -29.33 -3.66
N LEU A 733 27.77 -29.28 -4.54
CA LEU A 733 26.57 -30.09 -4.46
C LEU A 733 26.88 -31.59 -4.61
N ASN A 734 27.71 -31.96 -5.59
CA ASN A 734 28.14 -33.33 -5.80
C ASN A 734 29.01 -33.86 -4.64
N ASN A 735 29.77 -32.97 -4.00
CA ASN A 735 30.61 -33.30 -2.85
C ASN A 735 29.83 -33.54 -1.54
N VAL A 736 28.53 -33.26 -1.46
CA VAL A 736 27.76 -33.52 -0.22
C VAL A 736 27.80 -35.01 0.16
N ASN A 737 27.82 -35.90 -0.83
CA ASN A 737 27.89 -37.34 -0.60
C ASN A 737 29.19 -37.77 0.09
N THR A 738 30.27 -36.98 0.01
CA THR A 738 31.58 -37.31 0.60
C THR A 738 31.78 -36.78 2.02
N TRP A 739 30.82 -36.01 2.55
CA TRP A 739 30.91 -35.42 3.90
C TRP A 739 31.02 -36.43 5.04
#